data_AF-A0A969TJD9-F1
#
_entry.id   AF-A0A969TJD9-F1
#
_cell.length_a   1.000
_cell.length_b   1.000
_cell.length_c   1.000
_cell.angle_alpha   90.00
_cell.angle_beta   90.00
_cell.angle_gamma   90.00
#
_symmetry.space_group_name_H-M   'P 1'
#
loop_
_entity.id
_entity.type
_entity.pdbx_description
1 polymer ?
#
loop_
_entity_poly.entity_id
_entity_poly.type
_entity_poly.pdbx_seq_one_letter_code
_entity_poly.pdbx_strand_id
1 'polypeptide(L)'
;MDRQRFSVWYRALLLVGVIVFVLSVGMYPNSMHVHAQDKGTDLAQDTPVALAETYPFYQNTAIALAYGYLQSQQQDDGGIDAFGFGSNPGGTARVIYALNAVGYPTNTMQTADGTTLLDFLTTQAVSYTYANGIPADENLFPGAAGLVLAAVAAADEDPTNFAGVNLIEALNSTLKPTGAYSTTAEAGFSSGAANAINQSLAIFGLVAAGQPIPTSATDWLIDQQETAGSWSGGSIDVTGYCIMALIGSGNVPPTNAAIQQARVFLRSQQTSSSALWNDTTEFGEPANSTGWSMTALATAGYMPVTESWASGGTNPQQALIALQDPEGVIGKNFANAYSTLEALYGLTAQPLYMAPPARVARALSWIAAQQNADGGWPSFGTDSDPGSTLDIVLAFASAGYDPASVTNGGNTPVDYLQTIASTYTRDDNDIIFPSQTGKLIVGIVASGGDPTNYAPDNLNLVTDVQSTLQDTGAYSTTALRGFATGAASPFNQSLVILGLVAAGEAVPQSAIDWLIGEQQADGSWGSVDNTGLALQALRAADIAVDDQVMVAALTFLRDSQADIGGWDGSGATDASAISTNSTAYAIQGLLAAGVDLNDTQWLTDGRSPLGVLSSHQKPDGPFVFNWTGSFGPGSDNLFATQQVIPALVNAFYPYTNIDSANLEDFTAITLEADPDRMVAVAPVASFSADRTSLNVVVPFGSDLNGDGTMTLEWRIADGSFTPVSATRQLAFYEATIDLAGTDVTPLDTLEFQATFTDNDGVQNGTSQSNQEIVTIQLSPSRVYLPLVTYGSTTTGTTDQNQAALAVRFSDGTVETECITFSEDEISGADLLERSTLTVETLDSDSFGTAICKIGNEGCSADTCFCDPDSFWKYFLRTESAWESSPVGASSRMLTNGDLDGWAWGSSDDSQAQPPADLTFNDICSAA
;
A
#
# COMPACT_ATOMS: atom_id res chain seq x y z
N MET A 1 6.57 30.95 -58.52
CA MET A 1 5.57 30.70 -59.59
C MET A 1 5.17 29.23 -59.46
N ASP A 2 4.24 28.81 -58.61
CA ASP A 2 2.99 29.39 -58.06
C ASP A 2 1.74 28.73 -58.68
N ARG A 3 0.96 28.10 -57.79
CA ARG A 3 -0.47 27.77 -57.81
C ARG A 3 -1.09 26.75 -58.78
N GLN A 4 -1.76 25.80 -58.12
CA GLN A 4 -3.11 25.28 -58.38
C GLN A 4 -3.31 24.32 -59.56
N ARG A 5 -3.45 23.02 -59.23
CA ARG A 5 -4.66 22.19 -59.47
C ARG A 5 -4.47 20.75 -58.96
N PHE A 6 -4.59 20.54 -57.66
CA PHE A 6 -4.85 19.20 -57.07
C PHE A 6 -5.70 19.35 -55.79
N SER A 7 -7.01 19.49 -55.99
CA SER A 7 -8.04 19.12 -55.03
C SER A 7 -9.22 18.52 -55.80
N VAL A 8 -10.10 17.80 -55.12
CA VAL A 8 -11.21 16.99 -55.70
C VAL A 8 -10.75 15.69 -56.39
N TRP A 9 -10.21 14.74 -55.60
CA TRP A 9 -10.39 13.28 -55.76
C TRP A 9 -10.14 12.58 -54.39
N TYR A 10 -10.91 12.98 -53.38
CA TYR A 10 -10.98 12.31 -52.07
C TYR A 10 -12.47 12.11 -51.74
N ARG A 11 -12.88 10.86 -51.46
CA ARG A 11 -14.26 10.29 -51.37
C ARG A 11 -14.65 9.32 -52.52
N ALA A 12 -14.01 8.14 -52.59
CA ALA A 12 -14.54 6.96 -53.32
C ALA A 12 -13.77 5.62 -53.08
N LEU A 13 -13.09 5.42 -51.94
CA LEU A 13 -12.32 4.19 -51.68
C LEU A 13 -12.51 3.65 -50.24
N LEU A 14 -13.77 3.66 -49.80
CA LEU A 14 -14.30 2.75 -48.79
C LEU A 14 -15.41 1.93 -49.44
N LEU A 15 -15.51 0.66 -49.05
CA LEU A 15 -16.35 -0.43 -49.58
C LEU A 15 -15.89 -1.14 -50.88
N VAL A 16 -16.04 -2.47 -50.81
CA VAL A 16 -15.97 -3.52 -51.85
C VAL A 16 -14.58 -4.04 -52.25
N GLY A 17 -14.16 -5.10 -51.57
CA GLY A 17 -13.17 -6.08 -52.06
C GLY A 17 -13.43 -7.46 -51.46
N VAL A 18 -14.29 -8.28 -52.10
CA VAL A 18 -14.69 -9.61 -51.58
C VAL A 18 -14.87 -10.64 -52.71
N ILE A 19 -14.58 -11.92 -52.39
CA ILE A 19 -14.98 -13.20 -53.04
C ILE A 19 -14.13 -13.76 -54.22
N VAL A 20 -13.97 -15.11 -54.17
CA VAL A 20 -13.65 -16.14 -55.22
C VAL A 20 -12.24 -16.75 -55.08
N PHE A 21 -12.01 -18.07 -54.86
CA PHE A 21 -12.83 -19.28 -54.55
C PHE A 21 -11.94 -20.29 -53.75
N VAL A 22 -12.38 -21.44 -53.20
CA VAL A 22 -12.74 -22.74 -53.84
C VAL A 22 -13.52 -23.63 -52.84
N LEU A 23 -14.36 -24.56 -53.34
CA LEU A 23 -15.27 -25.44 -52.59
C LEU A 23 -14.93 -26.95 -52.66
N SER A 24 -15.40 -27.71 -51.67
CA SER A 24 -15.62 -29.19 -51.61
C SER A 24 -14.37 -30.09 -51.48
N VAL A 25 -14.36 -31.25 -50.80
CA VAL A 25 -15.41 -32.26 -50.47
C VAL A 25 -15.09 -32.95 -49.11
N GLY A 26 -16.09 -33.44 -48.34
CA GLY A 26 -15.86 -34.49 -47.33
C GLY A 26 -16.89 -34.61 -46.18
N MET A 27 -17.84 -35.54 -46.27
CA MET A 27 -18.79 -35.88 -45.19
C MET A 27 -18.24 -37.02 -44.29
N TYR A 28 -18.49 -36.99 -42.98
CA TYR A 28 -19.32 -37.97 -42.23
C TYR A 28 -19.36 -37.58 -40.72
N PRO A 29 -20.45 -37.85 -39.97
CA PRO A 29 -20.62 -37.38 -38.59
C PRO A 29 -20.40 -38.51 -37.56
N ASN A 30 -20.28 -38.13 -36.28
CA ASN A 30 -20.92 -38.89 -35.20
C ASN A 30 -21.17 -38.02 -33.96
N SER A 31 -22.29 -38.29 -33.30
CA SER A 31 -22.83 -37.49 -32.20
C SER A 31 -22.35 -37.98 -30.83
N MET A 32 -22.26 -37.06 -29.86
CA MET A 32 -22.67 -37.35 -28.49
C MET A 32 -23.46 -36.16 -27.93
N HIS A 33 -24.74 -36.39 -27.64
CA HIS A 33 -25.56 -35.51 -26.80
C HIS A 33 -25.40 -35.94 -25.34
N VAL A 34 -25.27 -34.97 -24.43
CA VAL A 34 -25.95 -35.02 -23.11
C VAL A 34 -26.49 -33.62 -22.79
N HIS A 35 -27.68 -33.59 -22.20
CA HIS A 35 -28.57 -32.45 -21.96
C HIS A 35 -27.97 -31.09 -21.55
N ALA A 36 -28.35 -30.05 -22.30
CA ALA A 36 -28.78 -28.78 -21.70
C ALA A 36 -30.21 -28.93 -21.13
N GLN A 37 -30.52 -28.27 -20.02
CA GLN A 37 -31.88 -28.01 -19.57
C GLN A 37 -32.21 -26.53 -19.76
N ASP A 38 -33.17 -26.23 -20.65
CA ASP A 38 -33.80 -24.92 -20.74
C ASP A 38 -34.63 -24.63 -19.48
N LYS A 39 -34.22 -23.59 -18.75
CA LYS A 39 -35.08 -22.60 -18.11
C LYS A 39 -34.29 -21.28 -18.16
N GLY A 40 -34.81 -20.16 -18.62
CA GLY A 40 -36.20 -19.77 -18.77
C GLY A 40 -36.29 -18.35 -18.22
N THR A 41 -36.46 -17.37 -19.11
CA THR A 41 -36.34 -15.94 -18.79
C THR A 41 -37.30 -15.50 -17.68
N ASP A 42 -36.76 -14.94 -16.61
CA ASP A 42 -37.46 -13.96 -15.79
C ASP A 42 -36.46 -12.87 -15.37
N LEU A 43 -36.67 -11.65 -15.85
CA LEU A 43 -35.88 -10.47 -15.46
C LEU A 43 -36.52 -9.89 -14.18
N ALA A 44 -36.31 -10.60 -13.08
CA ALA A 44 -36.71 -10.15 -11.75
C ALA A 44 -35.59 -9.30 -11.15
N GLN A 45 -35.97 -8.22 -10.47
CA GLN A 45 -35.08 -7.23 -9.88
C GLN A 45 -34.08 -7.88 -8.89
N ASP A 46 -32.83 -8.03 -9.31
CA ASP A 46 -31.75 -8.30 -8.37
C ASP A 46 -31.57 -7.08 -7.44
N THR A 47 -31.37 -7.40 -6.17
CA THR A 47 -31.13 -6.41 -5.11
C THR A 47 -29.75 -5.78 -5.34
N PRO A 48 -29.53 -4.48 -5.09
CA PRO A 48 -28.20 -3.90 -5.22
C PRO A 48 -27.18 -4.72 -4.43
N VAL A 49 -26.17 -5.24 -5.13
CA VAL A 49 -25.05 -5.94 -4.49
C VAL A 49 -24.33 -4.91 -3.64
N ALA A 50 -24.16 -5.18 -2.35
CA ALA A 50 -23.39 -4.30 -1.47
C ALA A 50 -21.94 -4.26 -1.96
N LEU A 51 -21.49 -3.08 -2.38
CA LEU A 51 -20.12 -2.84 -2.83
C LEU A 51 -19.18 -2.75 -1.61
N ALA A 52 -18.71 -3.91 -1.14
CA ALA A 52 -17.59 -3.97 -0.21
C ALA A 52 -16.29 -3.70 -0.99
N GLU A 53 -15.87 -2.44 -1.03
CA GLU A 53 -14.64 -2.00 -1.71
C GLU A 53 -13.51 -1.83 -0.70
N THR A 54 -12.75 -2.90 -0.47
CA THR A 54 -11.43 -2.82 0.15
C THR A 54 -10.35 -2.68 -0.94
N TYR A 55 -9.56 -1.62 -0.85
CA TYR A 55 -8.40 -1.35 -1.71
C TYR A 55 -7.28 -2.35 -1.30
N PRO A 56 -6.47 -2.97 -2.21
CA PRO A 56 -6.26 -2.69 -3.64
C PRO A 56 -6.96 -3.59 -4.65
N PHE A 57 -7.08 -3.03 -5.86
CA PHE A 57 -7.90 -3.49 -7.01
C PHE A 57 -7.38 -4.74 -7.71
N TYR A 58 -7.36 -5.84 -6.98
CA TYR A 58 -6.82 -7.09 -7.46
C TYR A 58 -7.88 -8.07 -7.91
N GLN A 59 -8.31 -7.85 -9.16
CA GLN A 59 -9.07 -8.80 -9.96
C GLN A 59 -8.16 -9.97 -10.41
N ASN A 60 -7.55 -10.69 -9.44
CA ASN A 60 -6.50 -11.70 -9.68
C ASN A 60 -6.88 -12.67 -10.79
N THR A 61 -8.08 -13.24 -10.72
CA THR A 61 -8.61 -14.16 -11.73
C THR A 61 -8.64 -13.53 -13.13
N ALA A 62 -9.10 -12.28 -13.27
CA ALA A 62 -9.20 -11.62 -14.56
C ALA A 62 -7.82 -11.24 -15.13
N ILE A 63 -6.91 -10.78 -14.27
CA ILE A 63 -5.52 -10.45 -14.61
C ILE A 63 -4.77 -11.72 -15.03
N ALA A 64 -4.89 -12.81 -14.28
CA ALA A 64 -4.22 -14.09 -14.57
C ALA A 64 -4.72 -14.72 -15.88
N LEU A 65 -6.03 -14.66 -16.17
CA LEU A 65 -6.60 -15.08 -17.46
C LEU A 65 -6.05 -14.24 -18.62
N ALA A 66 -6.04 -12.91 -18.48
CA ALA A 66 -5.50 -12.00 -19.50
C ALA A 66 -3.99 -12.20 -19.71
N TYR A 67 -3.22 -12.43 -18.64
CA TYR A 67 -1.81 -12.79 -18.70
C TYR A 67 -1.60 -14.10 -19.47
N GLY A 68 -2.33 -15.16 -19.13
CA GLY A 68 -2.24 -16.46 -19.79
C GLY A 68 -2.58 -16.38 -21.28
N TYR A 69 -3.57 -15.56 -21.64
CA TYR A 69 -3.85 -15.25 -23.04
C TYR A 69 -2.68 -14.51 -23.69
N LEU A 70 -2.17 -13.41 -23.12
CA LEU A 70 -1.05 -12.65 -23.70
C LEU A 70 0.21 -13.49 -23.86
N GLN A 71 0.52 -14.36 -22.90
CA GLN A 71 1.63 -15.32 -22.99
C GLN A 71 1.42 -16.31 -24.16
N SER A 72 0.19 -16.73 -24.44
CA SER A 72 -0.12 -17.56 -25.63
C SER A 72 0.09 -16.84 -26.97
N GLN A 73 0.20 -15.50 -26.97
CA GLN A 73 0.46 -14.68 -28.15
C GLN A 73 1.95 -14.31 -28.31
N GLN A 74 2.80 -14.71 -27.35
CA GLN A 74 4.26 -14.60 -27.47
C GLN A 74 4.79 -15.55 -28.55
N GLN A 75 5.66 -15.02 -29.41
CA GLN A 75 6.29 -15.77 -30.51
C GLN A 75 7.68 -16.25 -30.10
N ASP A 76 8.26 -17.16 -30.90
CA ASP A 76 9.61 -17.73 -30.68
C ASP A 76 10.73 -16.68 -30.57
N ASP A 77 10.53 -15.43 -31.03
CA ASP A 77 11.49 -14.33 -30.91
C ASP A 77 11.32 -13.48 -29.63
N GLY A 78 10.44 -13.91 -28.72
CA GLY A 78 10.10 -13.23 -27.47
C GLY A 78 9.04 -12.14 -27.62
N GLY A 79 8.71 -11.70 -28.84
CA GLY A 79 7.77 -10.61 -29.08
C GLY A 79 6.29 -11.04 -29.09
N ILE A 80 5.40 -10.07 -28.89
CA ILE A 80 3.94 -10.30 -28.85
C ILE A 80 3.31 -10.05 -30.22
N ASP A 81 2.55 -11.03 -30.73
CA ASP A 81 1.67 -10.80 -31.89
C ASP A 81 0.38 -10.09 -31.48
N ALA A 82 0.47 -8.76 -31.39
CA ALA A 82 -0.65 -7.92 -30.95
C ALA A 82 -1.88 -7.95 -31.90
N PHE A 83 -1.69 -8.30 -33.18
CA PHE A 83 -2.67 -8.06 -34.25
C PHE A 83 -2.93 -9.25 -35.20
N GLY A 84 -2.26 -10.39 -35.01
CA GLY A 84 -2.32 -11.56 -35.91
C GLY A 84 -1.41 -11.45 -37.14
N PHE A 85 -0.31 -10.69 -37.04
CA PHE A 85 0.65 -10.44 -38.13
C PHE A 85 2.13 -10.69 -37.73
N GLY A 86 2.36 -11.36 -36.60
CA GLY A 86 3.67 -11.57 -35.99
C GLY A 86 4.10 -10.46 -35.02
N SER A 87 5.24 -10.69 -34.37
CA SER A 87 5.78 -9.88 -33.27
C SER A 87 5.84 -8.38 -33.55
N ASN A 88 5.26 -7.58 -32.66
CA ASN A 88 5.15 -6.13 -32.81
C ASN A 88 5.85 -5.38 -31.66
N PRO A 89 6.87 -4.53 -31.92
CA PRO A 89 7.55 -3.78 -30.86
C PRO A 89 6.63 -2.87 -30.05
N GLY A 90 5.64 -2.24 -30.69
CA GLY A 90 4.67 -1.37 -30.04
C GLY A 90 3.65 -2.10 -29.16
N GLY A 91 3.35 -3.36 -29.48
CA GLY A 91 2.56 -4.26 -28.63
C GLY A 91 3.38 -4.89 -27.50
N THR A 92 4.61 -5.31 -27.79
CA THR A 92 5.53 -5.90 -26.79
C THR A 92 5.87 -4.90 -25.69
N ALA A 93 6.23 -3.65 -26.05
CA ALA A 93 6.45 -2.56 -25.09
C ALA A 93 5.22 -2.27 -24.21
N ARG A 94 4.01 -2.37 -24.79
CA ARG A 94 2.74 -2.20 -24.07
C ARG A 94 2.47 -3.33 -23.07
N VAL A 95 2.77 -4.58 -23.41
CA VAL A 95 2.66 -5.70 -22.45
C VAL A 95 3.59 -5.49 -21.26
N ILE A 96 4.81 -4.97 -21.46
CA ILE A 96 5.72 -4.66 -20.35
C ILE A 96 5.10 -3.63 -19.38
N TYR A 97 4.39 -2.60 -19.85
CA TYR A 97 3.64 -1.70 -18.96
C TYR A 97 2.54 -2.41 -18.20
N ALA A 98 1.78 -3.27 -18.88
CA ALA A 98 0.69 -4.00 -18.26
C ALA A 98 1.21 -4.86 -17.11
N LEU A 99 2.32 -5.58 -17.32
CA LEU A 99 3.01 -6.38 -16.31
C LEU A 99 3.48 -5.51 -15.12
N ASN A 100 4.20 -4.42 -15.39
CA ASN A 100 4.63 -3.49 -14.34
C ASN A 100 3.44 -2.94 -13.52
N ALA A 101 2.36 -2.54 -14.19
CA ALA A 101 1.18 -1.96 -13.54
C ALA A 101 0.37 -2.98 -12.71
N VAL A 102 0.38 -4.27 -13.06
CA VAL A 102 -0.25 -5.34 -12.24
C VAL A 102 0.67 -5.91 -11.15
N GLY A 103 1.93 -5.47 -11.10
CA GLY A 103 2.95 -5.96 -10.16
C GLY A 103 3.60 -7.29 -10.57
N TYR A 104 3.54 -7.68 -11.85
CA TYR A 104 4.15 -8.90 -12.38
C TYR A 104 5.58 -8.60 -12.86
N PRO A 105 6.59 -9.45 -12.55
CA PRO A 105 7.92 -9.29 -13.11
C PRO A 105 7.92 -9.38 -14.63
N THR A 106 8.52 -8.39 -15.28
CA THR A 106 8.54 -8.23 -16.74
C THR A 106 9.33 -9.33 -17.46
N ASN A 107 10.26 -9.98 -16.75
CA ASN A 107 11.07 -11.10 -17.23
C ASN A 107 10.38 -12.48 -17.13
N THR A 108 9.26 -12.62 -16.40
CA THR A 108 8.56 -13.92 -16.26
C THR A 108 7.86 -14.37 -17.54
N MET A 109 7.45 -13.43 -18.41
CA MET A 109 6.86 -13.74 -19.71
C MET A 109 7.95 -14.08 -20.73
N GLN A 110 8.36 -15.35 -20.70
CA GLN A 110 9.39 -15.92 -21.58
C GLN A 110 8.90 -17.14 -22.35
N THR A 111 9.51 -17.34 -23.51
CA THR A 111 9.37 -18.54 -24.35
C THR A 111 10.00 -19.78 -23.69
N ALA A 112 9.77 -20.95 -24.28
CA ALA A 112 10.28 -22.23 -23.76
C ALA A 112 11.83 -22.37 -23.78
N ASP A 113 12.55 -21.48 -24.47
CA ASP A 113 14.02 -21.42 -24.45
C ASP A 113 14.60 -20.25 -23.62
N GLY A 114 13.73 -19.47 -22.97
CA GLY A 114 14.11 -18.35 -22.09
C GLY A 114 14.17 -16.98 -22.77
N THR A 115 13.78 -16.87 -24.05
CA THR A 115 13.72 -15.57 -24.75
C THR A 115 12.57 -14.73 -24.20
N THR A 116 12.86 -13.51 -23.75
CA THR A 116 11.94 -12.59 -23.05
C THR A 116 11.34 -11.50 -23.97
N LEU A 117 10.35 -10.76 -23.44
CA LEU A 117 9.83 -9.53 -24.07
C LEU A 117 10.94 -8.48 -24.29
N LEU A 118 11.91 -8.40 -23.38
CA LEU A 118 13.03 -7.45 -23.44
C LEU A 118 14.03 -7.84 -24.55
N ASP A 119 14.38 -9.11 -24.71
CA ASP A 119 15.29 -9.58 -25.77
C ASP A 119 14.79 -9.18 -27.17
N PHE A 120 13.49 -9.32 -27.39
CA PHE A 120 12.82 -8.86 -28.59
C PHE A 120 12.97 -7.35 -28.78
N LEU A 121 12.65 -6.55 -27.74
CA LEU A 121 12.78 -5.10 -27.80
C LEU A 121 14.22 -4.65 -28.00
N THR A 122 15.21 -5.25 -27.35
CA THR A 122 16.63 -4.95 -27.54
C THR A 122 17.04 -5.19 -29.00
N THR A 123 16.54 -6.27 -29.61
CA THR A 123 16.81 -6.60 -31.01
C THR A 123 16.13 -5.62 -31.99
N GLN A 124 14.91 -5.18 -31.68
CA GLN A 124 14.12 -4.33 -32.60
C GLN A 124 14.29 -2.82 -32.37
N ALA A 125 14.75 -2.38 -31.20
CA ALA A 125 14.70 -1.00 -30.71
C ALA A 125 15.11 0.02 -31.77
N VAL A 126 16.34 -0.09 -32.29
CA VAL A 126 16.89 0.85 -33.27
C VAL A 126 16.03 0.91 -34.55
N SER A 127 15.53 -0.22 -35.03
CA SER A 127 14.73 -0.29 -36.25
C SER A 127 13.30 0.23 -36.08
N TYR A 128 12.78 0.21 -34.86
CA TYR A 128 11.46 0.71 -34.50
C TYR A 128 11.49 2.22 -34.18
N THR A 129 12.55 2.69 -33.54
CA THR A 129 12.67 4.09 -33.08
C THR A 129 13.35 5.01 -34.09
N TYR A 130 14.09 4.50 -35.09
CA TYR A 130 14.79 5.33 -36.08
C TYR A 130 14.43 5.01 -37.55
N ALA A 131 14.22 6.05 -38.35
CA ALA A 131 14.05 5.97 -39.79
C ALA A 131 15.39 5.75 -40.53
N ASN A 132 15.43 4.74 -41.40
CA ASN A 132 16.58 4.47 -42.25
C ASN A 132 16.73 5.53 -43.37
N GLY A 133 17.94 6.06 -43.55
CA GLY A 133 18.27 6.99 -44.64
C GLY A 133 17.92 8.46 -44.39
N ILE A 134 17.44 8.79 -43.20
CA ILE A 134 17.22 10.17 -42.72
C ILE A 134 18.45 10.63 -41.91
N PRO A 135 18.81 11.94 -41.87
CA PRO A 135 19.91 12.44 -41.03
C PRO A 135 19.77 12.06 -39.55
N ALA A 136 20.89 11.81 -38.87
CA ALA A 136 20.91 11.26 -37.50
C ALA A 136 20.35 12.21 -36.41
N ASP A 137 20.21 13.50 -36.73
CA ASP A 137 19.58 14.54 -35.91
C ASP A 137 18.07 14.69 -36.17
N GLU A 138 17.53 13.96 -37.15
CA GLU A 138 16.17 14.12 -37.67
C GLU A 138 15.48 12.77 -37.98
N ASN A 139 16.09 11.63 -37.62
CA ASN A 139 15.60 10.29 -37.94
C ASN A 139 14.83 9.58 -36.82
N LEU A 140 14.83 10.09 -35.59
CA LEU A 140 14.07 9.49 -34.48
C LEU A 140 12.55 9.64 -34.69
N PHE A 141 11.77 8.64 -34.29
CA PHE A 141 10.32 8.72 -34.10
C PHE A 141 10.00 8.97 -32.62
N PRO A 142 9.68 10.21 -32.17
CA PRO A 142 9.61 10.51 -30.74
C PRO A 142 8.56 9.69 -29.98
N GLY A 143 7.39 9.43 -30.56
CA GLY A 143 6.37 8.59 -29.90
C GLY A 143 6.80 7.12 -29.75
N ALA A 144 7.52 6.57 -30.73
CA ALA A 144 8.04 5.19 -30.65
C ALA A 144 9.23 5.09 -29.69
N ALA A 145 10.10 6.10 -29.67
CA ALA A 145 11.22 6.18 -28.72
C ALA A 145 10.75 6.38 -27.29
N GLY A 146 9.74 7.22 -27.05
CA GLY A 146 9.08 7.37 -25.75
C GLY A 146 8.42 6.08 -25.27
N LEU A 147 7.81 5.32 -26.19
CA LEU A 147 7.25 4.02 -25.88
C LEU A 147 8.34 2.99 -25.48
N VAL A 148 9.44 2.89 -26.22
CA VAL A 148 10.53 1.99 -25.82
C VAL A 148 11.17 2.45 -24.51
N LEU A 149 11.38 3.76 -24.33
CA LEU A 149 11.94 4.32 -23.09
C LEU A 149 11.10 3.95 -21.86
N ALA A 150 9.78 4.13 -21.92
CA ALA A 150 8.92 3.75 -20.81
C ALA A 150 8.96 2.25 -20.52
N ALA A 151 9.17 1.39 -21.54
CA ALA A 151 9.14 -0.06 -21.38
C ALA A 151 10.45 -0.56 -20.75
N VAL A 152 11.57 0.03 -21.15
CA VAL A 152 12.87 -0.14 -20.51
C VAL A 152 12.79 0.28 -19.04
N ALA A 153 12.27 1.47 -18.76
CA ALA A 153 12.08 1.94 -17.39
C ALA A 153 11.13 1.05 -16.58
N ALA A 154 9.98 0.64 -17.14
CA ALA A 154 9.01 -0.24 -16.46
C ALA A 154 9.53 -1.65 -16.18
N ALA A 155 10.60 -2.08 -16.86
CA ALA A 155 11.29 -3.33 -16.64
C ALA A 155 12.56 -3.20 -15.78
N ASP A 156 12.82 -2.02 -15.20
CA ASP A 156 14.01 -1.72 -14.37
C ASP A 156 15.36 -1.86 -15.11
N GLU A 157 15.35 -1.61 -16.43
CA GLU A 157 16.53 -1.67 -17.30
C GLU A 157 17.13 -0.27 -17.56
N ASP A 158 18.44 -0.21 -17.85
CA ASP A 158 19.16 1.06 -18.08
C ASP A 158 18.74 1.77 -19.40
N PRO A 159 18.05 2.92 -19.34
CA PRO A 159 17.61 3.65 -20.53
C PRO A 159 18.72 4.45 -21.23
N THR A 160 19.89 4.58 -20.60
CA THR A 160 21.04 5.33 -21.14
C THR A 160 21.90 4.48 -22.08
N ASN A 161 21.73 3.15 -22.07
CA ASN A 161 22.49 2.22 -22.91
C ASN A 161 21.64 1.09 -23.53
N PHE A 162 20.31 1.19 -23.52
CA PHE A 162 19.44 0.15 -24.08
C PHE A 162 19.67 -0.07 -25.58
N ALA A 163 19.96 -1.30 -25.98
CA ALA A 163 20.38 -1.66 -27.34
C ALA A 163 21.56 -0.83 -27.89
N GLY A 164 22.41 -0.28 -27.01
CA GLY A 164 23.52 0.62 -27.37
C GLY A 164 23.10 2.04 -27.71
N VAL A 165 21.92 2.48 -27.24
CA VAL A 165 21.35 3.82 -27.47
C VAL A 165 20.95 4.46 -26.14
N ASN A 166 21.34 5.72 -25.94
CA ASN A 166 20.79 6.56 -24.89
C ASN A 166 19.43 7.12 -25.34
N LEU A 167 18.34 6.49 -24.90
CA LEU A 167 16.98 6.84 -25.31
C LEU A 167 16.54 8.20 -24.74
N ILE A 168 17.02 8.58 -23.55
CA ILE A 168 16.75 9.86 -22.91
C ILE A 168 17.40 11.01 -23.70
N GLU A 169 18.70 10.89 -24.00
CA GLU A 169 19.43 11.88 -24.81
C GLU A 169 18.83 11.98 -26.23
N ALA A 170 18.52 10.84 -26.85
CA ALA A 170 17.91 10.79 -28.18
C ALA A 170 16.58 11.56 -28.19
N LEU A 171 15.66 11.30 -27.26
CA LEU A 171 14.38 12.01 -27.17
C LEU A 171 14.57 13.50 -26.92
N ASN A 172 15.39 13.88 -25.94
CA ASN A 172 15.63 15.28 -25.59
C ASN A 172 16.26 16.08 -26.75
N SER A 173 17.06 15.44 -27.61
CA SER A 173 17.58 16.07 -28.83
C SER A 173 16.50 16.48 -29.85
N THR A 174 15.30 15.88 -29.78
CA THR A 174 14.17 16.19 -30.68
C THR A 174 13.28 17.34 -30.22
N LEU A 175 13.50 17.86 -29.01
CA LEU A 175 12.73 18.99 -28.47
C LEU A 175 13.01 20.26 -29.28
N LYS A 176 12.02 20.73 -30.03
CA LYS A 176 12.13 21.98 -30.81
C LYS A 176 11.80 23.20 -29.94
N PRO A 177 12.25 24.43 -30.31
CA PRO A 177 11.95 25.66 -29.57
C PRO A 177 10.45 25.99 -29.40
N THR A 178 9.55 25.27 -30.08
CA THR A 178 8.10 25.36 -29.90
C THR A 178 7.57 24.53 -28.74
N GLY A 179 8.42 23.73 -28.06
CA GLY A 179 8.02 22.74 -27.06
C GLY A 179 7.72 21.34 -27.63
N ALA A 180 7.62 21.20 -28.95
CA ALA A 180 7.28 19.92 -29.57
C ALA A 180 8.50 18.98 -29.70
N TYR A 181 8.40 17.78 -29.14
CA TYR A 181 9.26 16.64 -29.48
C TYR A 181 8.92 16.18 -30.90
N SER A 182 9.79 16.46 -31.87
CA SER A 182 9.49 16.21 -33.28
C SER A 182 10.72 16.08 -34.17
N THR A 183 10.57 15.41 -35.30
CA THR A 183 11.58 15.27 -36.36
C THR A 183 10.91 15.24 -37.73
N THR A 184 11.72 15.09 -38.79
CA THR A 184 11.28 14.86 -40.17
C THR A 184 11.24 13.36 -40.56
N ALA A 185 11.37 12.44 -39.60
CA ALA A 185 11.32 11.01 -39.84
C ALA A 185 9.95 10.55 -40.39
N GLU A 186 9.94 9.71 -41.44
CA GLU A 186 8.73 9.06 -41.97
C GLU A 186 9.07 7.64 -42.42
N ALA A 187 8.33 6.64 -41.94
CA ALA A 187 8.43 5.25 -42.43
C ALA A 187 7.11 4.49 -42.24
N GLY A 188 6.47 4.08 -43.35
CA GLY A 188 5.22 3.33 -43.30
C GLY A 188 4.09 4.15 -42.66
N PHE A 189 3.60 3.71 -41.50
CA PHE A 189 2.62 4.43 -40.69
C PHE A 189 3.25 5.27 -39.56
N SER A 190 4.56 5.18 -39.34
CA SER A 190 5.30 5.97 -38.35
C SER A 190 5.71 7.33 -38.92
N SER A 191 5.53 8.38 -38.13
CA SER A 191 5.98 9.74 -38.44
C SER A 191 6.58 10.38 -37.19
N GLY A 192 7.66 11.14 -37.36
CA GLY A 192 8.28 11.95 -36.31
C GLY A 192 7.66 13.34 -36.17
N ALA A 193 6.71 13.71 -37.03
CA ALA A 193 6.10 15.04 -37.03
C ALA A 193 5.39 15.35 -35.69
N ALA A 194 5.40 16.63 -35.30
CA ALA A 194 4.72 17.11 -34.09
C ALA A 194 3.21 16.82 -34.14
N ASN A 195 2.72 16.03 -33.17
CA ASN A 195 1.31 15.74 -32.96
C ASN A 195 1.09 15.27 -31.50
N ALA A 196 -0.16 15.26 -31.03
CA ALA A 196 -0.48 14.93 -29.64
C ALA A 196 -0.03 13.51 -29.21
N ILE A 197 -0.04 12.53 -30.11
CA ILE A 197 0.38 11.14 -29.80
C ILE A 197 1.90 11.07 -29.61
N ASN A 198 2.68 11.66 -30.53
CA ASN A 198 4.14 11.71 -30.40
C ASN A 198 4.57 12.50 -29.16
N GLN A 199 3.91 13.63 -28.88
CA GLN A 199 4.23 14.45 -27.72
C GLN A 199 3.90 13.74 -26.41
N SER A 200 2.70 13.18 -26.28
CA SER A 200 2.28 12.49 -25.05
C SER A 200 3.13 11.25 -24.77
N LEU A 201 3.43 10.43 -25.78
CA LEU A 201 4.30 9.26 -25.61
C LEU A 201 5.76 9.62 -25.31
N ALA A 202 6.30 10.70 -25.90
CA ALA A 202 7.64 11.18 -25.59
C ALA A 202 7.75 11.68 -24.13
N ILE A 203 6.77 12.49 -23.68
CA ILE A 203 6.67 12.93 -22.29
C ILE A 203 6.49 11.73 -21.35
N PHE A 204 5.57 10.82 -21.66
CA PHE A 204 5.30 9.62 -20.87
C PHE A 204 6.56 8.75 -20.67
N GLY A 205 7.35 8.53 -21.73
CA GLY A 205 8.62 7.82 -21.64
C GLY A 205 9.64 8.50 -20.73
N LEU A 206 9.80 9.82 -20.87
CA LEU A 206 10.70 10.60 -20.02
C LEU A 206 10.23 10.57 -18.55
N VAL A 207 8.94 10.71 -18.27
CA VAL A 207 8.36 10.60 -16.92
C VAL A 207 8.60 9.23 -16.31
N ALA A 208 8.35 8.15 -17.06
CA ALA A 208 8.59 6.78 -16.58
C ALA A 208 10.07 6.53 -16.24
N ALA A 209 10.99 7.14 -17.01
CA ALA A 209 12.42 7.14 -16.73
C ALA A 209 12.87 8.19 -15.67
N GLY A 210 11.93 8.72 -14.86
CA GLY A 210 12.22 9.67 -13.78
C GLY A 210 12.72 11.05 -14.23
N GLN A 211 12.57 11.40 -15.51
CA GLN A 211 13.16 12.63 -16.07
C GLN A 211 12.23 13.85 -15.90
N PRO A 212 12.77 15.03 -15.54
CA PRO A 212 12.00 16.26 -15.50
C PRO A 212 11.59 16.70 -16.90
N ILE A 213 10.36 17.24 -17.03
CA ILE A 213 9.78 17.60 -18.31
C ILE A 213 9.76 19.13 -18.47
N PRO A 214 10.31 19.69 -19.57
CA PRO A 214 10.23 21.13 -19.82
C PRO A 214 8.79 21.63 -19.92
N THR A 215 8.45 22.71 -19.21
CA THR A 215 7.09 23.29 -19.21
C THR A 215 6.59 23.65 -20.61
N SER A 216 7.48 24.07 -21.51
CA SER A 216 7.15 24.33 -22.92
C SER A 216 6.59 23.10 -23.66
N ALA A 217 6.97 21.89 -23.24
CA ALA A 217 6.46 20.65 -23.83
C ALA A 217 5.02 20.33 -23.39
N THR A 218 4.67 20.66 -22.15
CA THR A 218 3.29 20.56 -21.66
C THR A 218 2.42 21.71 -22.17
N ASP A 219 2.96 22.94 -22.23
CA ASP A 219 2.28 24.09 -22.82
C ASP A 219 1.89 23.82 -24.28
N TRP A 220 2.83 23.29 -25.09
CA TRP A 220 2.55 22.93 -26.48
C TRP A 220 1.43 21.90 -26.61
N LEU A 221 1.36 20.93 -25.69
CA LEU A 221 0.34 19.89 -25.69
C LEU A 221 -1.03 20.45 -25.28
N ILE A 222 -1.09 21.36 -24.30
CA ILE A 222 -2.31 22.11 -23.94
C ILE A 222 -2.78 22.96 -25.12
N ASP A 223 -1.87 23.63 -25.84
CA ASP A 223 -2.18 24.40 -27.06
C ASP A 223 -2.77 23.54 -28.19
N GLN A 224 -2.62 22.20 -28.15
CA GLN A 224 -3.26 21.29 -29.12
C GLN A 224 -4.66 20.83 -28.69
N GLN A 225 -5.15 21.21 -27.50
CA GLN A 225 -6.46 20.79 -27.00
C GLN A 225 -7.59 21.44 -27.83
N GLU A 226 -8.55 20.62 -28.24
CA GLU A 226 -9.73 21.07 -28.97
C GLU A 226 -10.77 21.68 -28.00
N THR A 227 -11.67 22.53 -28.51
CA THR A 227 -12.70 23.22 -27.70
C THR A 227 -13.65 22.27 -26.95
N ALA A 228 -13.67 20.97 -27.31
CA ALA A 228 -14.43 19.94 -26.62
C ALA A 228 -13.69 19.35 -25.39
N GLY A 229 -12.44 19.75 -25.12
CA GLY A 229 -11.57 19.19 -24.07
C GLY A 229 -10.71 17.99 -24.50
N SER A 230 -10.81 17.57 -25.76
CA SER A 230 -10.15 16.38 -26.31
C SER A 230 -8.98 16.71 -27.25
N TRP A 231 -8.24 15.68 -27.65
CA TRP A 231 -7.17 15.77 -28.64
C TRP A 231 -7.44 14.88 -29.87
N SER A 232 -6.73 15.15 -30.97
CA SER A 232 -6.73 14.34 -32.20
C SER A 232 -8.12 14.02 -32.75
N GLY A 233 -8.98 15.02 -32.89
CA GLY A 233 -10.31 14.90 -33.49
C GLY A 233 -11.37 14.25 -32.60
N GLY A 234 -11.24 14.37 -31.27
CA GLY A 234 -12.14 13.74 -30.32
C GLY A 234 -11.80 12.27 -30.01
N SER A 235 -10.52 11.88 -30.07
CA SER A 235 -10.10 10.54 -29.67
C SER A 235 -10.14 10.39 -28.15
N ILE A 236 -10.81 9.35 -27.66
CA ILE A 236 -10.89 8.99 -26.23
C ILE A 236 -9.50 8.59 -25.73
N ASP A 237 -8.90 7.62 -26.40
CA ASP A 237 -7.59 7.05 -26.09
C ASP A 237 -6.51 8.14 -26.04
N VAL A 238 -6.38 8.96 -27.09
CA VAL A 238 -5.36 10.04 -27.13
C VAL A 238 -5.65 11.12 -26.08
N THR A 239 -6.90 11.38 -25.72
CA THR A 239 -7.22 12.25 -24.59
C THR A 239 -6.69 11.66 -23.27
N GLY A 240 -6.81 10.34 -23.08
CA GLY A 240 -6.18 9.63 -21.96
C GLY A 240 -4.66 9.77 -21.95
N TYR A 241 -4.00 9.60 -23.11
CA TYR A 241 -2.55 9.77 -23.25
C TYR A 241 -2.11 11.18 -22.82
N CYS A 242 -2.86 12.21 -23.26
CA CYS A 242 -2.57 13.59 -22.93
C CYS A 242 -2.75 13.88 -21.44
N ILE A 243 -3.81 13.37 -20.80
CA ILE A 243 -4.02 13.53 -19.35
C ILE A 243 -2.84 12.95 -18.57
N MET A 244 -2.42 11.72 -18.86
CA MET A 244 -1.29 11.10 -18.15
C MET A 244 0.04 11.80 -18.42
N ALA A 245 0.28 12.24 -19.65
CA ALA A 245 1.49 12.97 -20.00
C ALA A 245 1.56 14.33 -19.29
N LEU A 246 0.45 15.06 -19.21
CA LEU A 246 0.39 16.38 -18.57
C LEU A 246 0.54 16.28 -17.06
N ILE A 247 -0.23 15.43 -16.38
CA ILE A 247 -0.17 15.28 -14.92
C ILE A 247 1.12 14.57 -14.52
N GLY A 248 1.48 13.50 -15.22
CA GLY A 248 2.69 12.74 -14.94
C GLY A 248 3.97 13.56 -15.05
N SER A 249 3.96 14.63 -15.85
CA SER A 249 5.10 15.55 -15.96
C SER A 249 5.36 16.40 -14.71
N GLY A 250 4.41 16.49 -13.79
CA GLY A 250 4.43 17.42 -12.65
C GLY A 250 4.13 18.89 -12.99
N ASN A 251 4.08 19.27 -14.27
CA ASN A 251 3.89 20.67 -14.68
C ASN A 251 2.42 21.12 -14.68
N VAL A 252 1.48 20.18 -14.59
CA VAL A 252 0.04 20.44 -14.81
C VAL A 252 -0.77 19.68 -13.75
N PRO A 253 -1.35 20.38 -12.76
CA PRO A 253 -2.16 19.71 -11.74
C PRO A 253 -3.46 19.16 -12.33
N PRO A 254 -4.08 18.15 -11.70
CA PRO A 254 -5.39 17.67 -12.11
C PRO A 254 -6.51 18.72 -12.01
N THR A 255 -6.35 19.74 -11.16
CA THR A 255 -7.23 20.92 -11.06
C THR A 255 -7.15 21.87 -12.27
N ASN A 256 -6.12 21.73 -13.13
CA ASN A 256 -5.91 22.59 -14.29
C ASN A 256 -7.10 22.55 -15.27
N ALA A 257 -7.51 23.71 -15.77
CA ALA A 257 -8.66 23.85 -16.67
C ALA A 257 -8.62 22.94 -17.91
N ALA A 258 -7.44 22.61 -18.44
CA ALA A 258 -7.28 21.67 -19.55
C ALA A 258 -7.65 20.23 -19.14
N ILE A 259 -7.16 19.76 -17.99
CA ILE A 259 -7.50 18.44 -17.42
C ILE A 259 -8.98 18.37 -17.07
N GLN A 260 -9.53 19.42 -16.44
CA GLN A 260 -10.94 19.50 -16.06
C GLN A 260 -11.86 19.41 -17.30
N GLN A 261 -11.51 20.08 -18.41
CA GLN A 261 -12.22 19.95 -19.69
C GLN A 261 -12.08 18.55 -20.30
N ALA A 262 -10.90 17.94 -20.22
CA ALA A 262 -10.65 16.57 -20.69
C ALA A 262 -11.47 15.52 -19.90
N ARG A 263 -11.62 15.70 -18.59
CA ARG A 263 -12.50 14.87 -17.75
C ARG A 263 -13.98 15.02 -18.14
N VAL A 264 -14.43 16.24 -18.40
CA VAL A 264 -15.80 16.50 -18.89
C VAL A 264 -16.02 15.83 -20.26
N PHE A 265 -15.03 15.87 -21.14
CA PHE A 265 -15.05 15.12 -22.40
C PHE A 265 -15.18 13.61 -22.14
N LEU A 266 -14.30 13.01 -21.34
CA LEU A 266 -14.38 11.58 -21.02
C LEU A 266 -15.74 11.21 -20.43
N ARG A 267 -16.29 11.99 -19.50
CA ARG A 267 -17.65 11.75 -18.96
C ARG A 267 -18.73 11.80 -20.04
N SER A 268 -18.62 12.71 -21.02
CA SER A 268 -19.58 12.79 -22.13
C SER A 268 -19.52 11.60 -23.09
N GLN A 269 -18.40 10.88 -23.13
CA GLN A 269 -18.17 9.70 -23.98
C GLN A 269 -18.45 8.37 -23.26
N GLN A 270 -18.69 8.40 -21.94
CA GLN A 270 -19.05 7.22 -21.17
C GLN A 270 -20.51 6.81 -21.43
N THR A 271 -20.75 5.55 -21.75
CA THR A 271 -22.09 5.03 -22.05
C THR A 271 -22.87 4.76 -20.77
N SER A 272 -23.96 5.50 -20.58
CA SER A 272 -24.77 5.50 -19.34
C SER A 272 -25.51 4.19 -19.01
N SER A 273 -25.52 3.21 -19.92
CA SER A 273 -26.13 1.89 -19.74
C SER A 273 -25.13 0.76 -19.47
N SER A 274 -23.83 1.02 -19.58
CA SER A 274 -22.77 -0.01 -19.51
C SER A 274 -21.51 0.44 -18.76
N ALA A 275 -21.38 1.73 -18.43
CA ALA A 275 -20.17 2.35 -17.86
C ALA A 275 -18.89 2.27 -18.73
N LEU A 276 -18.95 1.63 -19.90
CA LEU A 276 -17.87 1.54 -20.88
C LEU A 276 -17.74 2.83 -21.70
N TRP A 277 -16.58 3.00 -22.31
CA TRP A 277 -16.34 3.95 -23.41
C TRP A 277 -16.38 3.22 -24.74
N ASN A 278 -16.79 3.92 -25.81
CA ASN A 278 -16.69 3.42 -27.20
C ASN A 278 -17.39 2.05 -27.47
N ASP A 279 -18.44 1.69 -26.73
CA ASP A 279 -19.14 0.39 -26.85
C ASP A 279 -20.39 0.42 -27.75
N THR A 280 -20.87 1.61 -28.11
CA THR A 280 -22.12 1.87 -28.84
C THR A 280 -22.02 1.83 -30.36
N THR A 281 -20.81 1.83 -30.94
CA THR A 281 -20.61 1.78 -32.40
C THR A 281 -20.26 0.37 -32.88
N GLU A 282 -20.58 0.06 -34.14
CA GLU A 282 -20.24 -1.24 -34.76
C GLU A 282 -18.73 -1.51 -34.79
N PHE A 283 -17.93 -0.45 -34.88
CA PHE A 283 -16.47 -0.49 -34.88
C PHE A 283 -15.88 0.06 -33.57
N GLY A 284 -16.62 -0.08 -32.48
CA GLY A 284 -16.18 0.34 -31.15
C GLY A 284 -15.12 -0.58 -30.56
N GLU A 285 -14.15 0.01 -29.86
CA GLU A 285 -13.03 -0.67 -29.19
C GLU A 285 -13.14 -0.48 -27.66
N PRO A 286 -14.17 -1.04 -27.01
CA PRO A 286 -14.52 -0.65 -25.65
C PRO A 286 -13.54 -1.11 -24.59
N ALA A 287 -12.77 -2.16 -24.84
CA ALA A 287 -11.69 -2.60 -23.95
C ALA A 287 -10.58 -1.53 -23.87
N ASN A 288 -10.06 -1.11 -25.02
CA ASN A 288 -9.01 -0.10 -25.17
C ASN A 288 -9.44 1.25 -24.61
N SER A 289 -10.55 1.80 -25.09
CA SER A 289 -11.02 3.13 -24.69
C SER A 289 -11.43 3.18 -23.22
N THR A 290 -11.93 2.08 -22.63
CA THR A 290 -12.22 2.02 -21.18
C THR A 290 -10.93 1.92 -20.37
N GLY A 291 -9.96 1.09 -20.77
CA GLY A 291 -8.66 0.98 -20.10
C GLY A 291 -7.91 2.32 -20.03
N TRP A 292 -7.80 3.03 -21.16
CA TRP A 292 -7.20 4.37 -21.20
C TRP A 292 -7.99 5.41 -20.41
N SER A 293 -9.32 5.37 -20.45
CA SER A 293 -10.15 6.29 -19.66
C SER A 293 -9.96 6.04 -18.16
N MET A 294 -9.97 4.78 -17.72
CA MET A 294 -9.76 4.41 -16.32
C MET A 294 -8.37 4.83 -15.81
N THR A 295 -7.32 4.60 -16.60
CA THR A 295 -5.95 5.00 -16.25
C THR A 295 -5.81 6.52 -16.17
N ALA A 296 -6.36 7.26 -17.14
CA ALA A 296 -6.33 8.72 -17.14
C ALA A 296 -7.12 9.33 -15.97
N LEU A 297 -8.20 8.66 -15.56
CA LEU A 297 -8.97 9.02 -14.37
C LEU A 297 -8.20 8.75 -13.08
N ALA A 298 -7.59 7.56 -12.92
CA ALA A 298 -6.71 7.23 -11.80
C ALA A 298 -5.56 8.23 -11.65
N THR A 299 -4.98 8.64 -12.79
CA THR A 299 -3.92 9.65 -12.84
C THR A 299 -4.38 11.04 -12.40
N ALA A 300 -5.68 11.33 -12.49
CA ALA A 300 -6.29 12.58 -12.05
C ALA A 300 -7.03 12.44 -10.70
N GLY A 301 -6.60 11.52 -9.82
CA GLY A 301 -7.21 11.29 -8.49
C GLY A 301 -8.64 10.73 -8.51
N TYR A 302 -9.08 10.19 -9.66
CA TYR A 302 -10.37 9.52 -9.78
C TYR A 302 -10.20 8.01 -9.67
N MET A 303 -10.89 7.39 -8.73
CA MET A 303 -11.03 5.94 -8.66
C MET A 303 -12.22 5.52 -9.54
N PRO A 304 -12.01 5.11 -10.82
CA PRO A 304 -13.11 4.79 -11.74
C PRO A 304 -13.78 3.45 -11.42
N VAL A 305 -13.25 2.73 -10.44
CA VAL A 305 -13.76 1.51 -9.85
C VAL A 305 -14.97 1.76 -8.93
N THR A 306 -15.09 2.95 -8.33
CA THR A 306 -16.13 3.28 -7.34
C THR A 306 -17.41 3.81 -7.98
N GLU A 307 -18.45 4.04 -7.16
CA GLU A 307 -19.69 4.71 -7.59
C GLU A 307 -19.46 6.04 -8.34
N SER A 308 -18.33 6.72 -8.09
CA SER A 308 -18.03 8.02 -8.71
C SER A 308 -17.96 7.99 -10.24
N TRP A 309 -17.71 6.83 -10.87
CA TRP A 309 -17.82 6.62 -12.32
C TRP A 309 -18.81 5.52 -12.73
N ALA A 310 -19.63 5.02 -11.81
CA ALA A 310 -20.66 4.03 -12.11
C ALA A 310 -21.79 4.58 -13.00
N SER A 311 -22.36 3.70 -13.84
CA SER A 311 -23.58 3.96 -14.59
C SER A 311 -24.22 2.64 -15.06
N GLY A 312 -25.48 2.64 -15.45
CA GLY A 312 -26.17 1.42 -15.91
C GLY A 312 -26.36 0.33 -14.84
N GLY A 313 -26.02 0.59 -13.57
CA GLY A 313 -26.01 -0.41 -12.50
C GLY A 313 -24.68 -1.16 -12.34
N THR A 314 -23.60 -0.69 -12.96
CA THR A 314 -22.24 -1.27 -12.88
C THR A 314 -21.19 -0.16 -12.80
N ASN A 315 -19.96 -0.50 -12.37
CA ASN A 315 -18.80 0.37 -12.50
C ASN A 315 -17.96 0.01 -13.76
N PRO A 316 -17.10 0.93 -14.26
CA PRO A 316 -16.15 0.67 -15.34
C PRO A 316 -15.30 -0.59 -15.22
N GLN A 317 -14.85 -0.96 -14.02
CA GLN A 317 -14.00 -2.15 -13.81
C GLN A 317 -14.80 -3.44 -14.06
N GLN A 318 -15.95 -3.58 -13.42
CA GLN A 318 -16.88 -4.69 -13.62
C GLN A 318 -17.32 -4.80 -15.09
N ALA A 319 -17.58 -3.65 -15.73
CA ALA A 319 -17.94 -3.61 -17.14
C ALA A 319 -16.78 -4.06 -18.06
N LEU A 320 -15.54 -3.72 -17.72
CA LEU A 320 -14.34 -4.16 -18.45
C LEU A 320 -14.06 -5.66 -18.26
N ILE A 321 -14.24 -6.19 -17.04
CA ILE A 321 -14.17 -7.63 -16.75
C ILE A 321 -15.27 -8.38 -17.51
N ALA A 322 -16.47 -7.81 -17.65
CA ALA A 322 -17.57 -8.41 -18.42
C ALA A 322 -17.31 -8.46 -19.94
N LEU A 323 -16.22 -7.87 -20.44
CA LEU A 323 -15.71 -8.06 -21.80
C LEU A 323 -14.70 -9.22 -21.91
N GLN A 324 -14.36 -9.91 -20.82
CA GLN A 324 -13.44 -11.04 -20.82
C GLN A 324 -14.13 -12.36 -21.17
N ASP A 325 -13.52 -13.13 -22.07
CA ASP A 325 -13.95 -14.49 -22.40
C ASP A 325 -13.23 -15.56 -21.55
N PRO A 326 -13.66 -16.85 -21.56
CA PRO A 326 -13.04 -17.92 -20.78
C PRO A 326 -11.58 -18.22 -21.16
N GLU A 327 -11.16 -17.84 -22.37
CA GLU A 327 -9.80 -17.93 -22.86
C GLU A 327 -8.90 -16.77 -22.35
N GLY A 328 -9.50 -15.73 -21.77
CA GLY A 328 -8.85 -14.60 -21.12
C GLY A 328 -8.76 -13.33 -21.98
N VAL A 329 -9.26 -13.36 -23.22
CA VAL A 329 -9.27 -12.22 -24.14
C VAL A 329 -10.26 -11.18 -23.64
N ILE A 330 -9.83 -9.93 -23.49
CA ILE A 330 -10.73 -8.82 -23.10
C ILE A 330 -11.06 -8.01 -24.36
N GLY A 331 -12.33 -8.04 -24.78
CA GLY A 331 -12.75 -7.33 -26.00
C GLY A 331 -14.19 -7.58 -26.44
N LYS A 332 -14.52 -7.03 -27.61
CA LYS A 332 -15.84 -7.18 -28.24
C LYS A 332 -15.66 -7.54 -29.72
N ASN A 333 -15.85 -6.59 -30.62
CA ASN A 333 -15.69 -6.81 -32.07
C ASN A 333 -14.21 -6.88 -32.50
N PHE A 334 -13.30 -6.39 -31.65
CA PHE A 334 -11.85 -6.39 -31.83
C PHE A 334 -11.12 -7.10 -30.69
N ALA A 335 -11.64 -8.24 -30.22
CA ALA A 335 -10.99 -9.05 -29.20
C ALA A 335 -9.67 -9.67 -29.73
N ASN A 336 -8.53 -9.22 -29.20
CA ASN A 336 -7.19 -9.70 -29.55
C ASN A 336 -6.17 -9.36 -28.44
N ALA A 337 -4.87 -9.60 -28.70
CA ALA A 337 -3.81 -9.23 -27.76
C ALA A 337 -3.78 -7.72 -27.49
N TYR A 338 -3.88 -6.87 -28.52
CA TYR A 338 -3.89 -5.41 -28.36
C TYR A 338 -5.05 -4.90 -27.50
N SER A 339 -6.26 -5.46 -27.62
CA SER A 339 -7.39 -5.08 -26.77
C SER A 339 -7.22 -5.56 -25.32
N THR A 340 -6.61 -6.73 -25.13
CA THR A 340 -6.41 -7.33 -23.81
C THR A 340 -5.32 -6.60 -23.01
N LEU A 341 -4.19 -6.24 -23.64
CA LEU A 341 -3.13 -5.50 -22.95
C LEU A 341 -3.53 -4.08 -22.56
N GLU A 342 -4.39 -3.42 -23.33
CA GLU A 342 -4.88 -2.07 -23.01
C GLU A 342 -6.05 -2.09 -22.01
N ALA A 343 -6.79 -3.20 -21.91
CA ALA A 343 -7.74 -3.43 -20.83
C ALA A 343 -7.03 -3.64 -19.47
N LEU A 344 -5.89 -4.34 -19.43
CA LEU A 344 -5.13 -4.55 -18.18
C LEU A 344 -4.79 -3.23 -17.48
N TYR A 345 -4.50 -2.16 -18.24
CA TYR A 345 -4.25 -0.82 -17.69
C TYR A 345 -5.42 -0.28 -16.86
N GLY A 346 -6.66 -0.56 -17.28
CA GLY A 346 -7.86 -0.14 -16.53
C GLY A 346 -8.09 -0.96 -15.27
N LEU A 347 -7.74 -2.26 -15.29
CA LEU A 347 -7.98 -3.16 -14.17
C LEU A 347 -7.13 -2.83 -12.93
N THR A 348 -5.93 -2.26 -13.12
CA THR A 348 -5.01 -1.89 -12.02
C THR A 348 -5.42 -0.61 -11.29
N ALA A 349 -6.19 0.27 -11.93
CA ALA A 349 -6.50 1.62 -11.45
C ALA A 349 -5.25 2.44 -11.04
N GLN A 350 -4.11 2.21 -11.71
CA GLN A 350 -2.81 2.84 -11.41
C GLN A 350 -2.25 3.58 -12.65
N PRO A 351 -1.59 4.75 -12.51
CA PRO A 351 -0.98 5.46 -13.63
C PRO A 351 0.18 4.64 -14.25
N LEU A 352 0.13 4.41 -15.57
CA LEU A 352 1.15 3.59 -16.26
C LEU A 352 2.55 4.20 -16.30
N TYR A 353 2.71 5.48 -15.93
CA TYR A 353 4.03 6.10 -15.85
C TYR A 353 4.79 5.69 -14.58
N MET A 354 4.18 4.93 -13.67
CA MET A 354 4.77 4.52 -12.38
C MET A 354 5.73 3.34 -12.53
N ALA A 355 6.70 3.47 -13.43
CA ALA A 355 7.90 2.64 -13.49
C ALA A 355 8.80 2.90 -12.25
N PRO A 356 9.68 1.97 -11.83
CA PRO A 356 10.46 2.09 -10.59
C PRO A 356 11.20 3.44 -10.42
N PRO A 357 11.90 4.00 -11.45
CA PRO A 357 12.54 5.31 -11.30
C PRO A 357 11.55 6.44 -10.99
N ALA A 358 10.38 6.42 -11.63
CA ALA A 358 9.32 7.41 -11.41
C ALA A 358 8.65 7.26 -10.04
N ARG A 359 8.56 6.04 -9.51
CA ARG A 359 8.07 5.76 -8.15
C ARG A 359 8.97 6.39 -7.10
N VAL A 360 10.28 6.15 -7.21
CA VAL A 360 11.30 6.68 -6.30
C VAL A 360 11.36 8.22 -6.38
N ALA A 361 11.41 8.78 -7.59
CA ALA A 361 11.43 10.23 -7.79
C ALA A 361 10.21 10.95 -7.18
N ARG A 362 9.01 10.37 -7.28
CA ARG A 362 7.81 10.92 -6.62
C ARG A 362 7.86 10.78 -5.11
N ALA A 363 8.20 9.60 -4.59
CA ALA A 363 8.28 9.37 -3.13
C ALA A 363 9.27 10.35 -2.47
N LEU A 364 10.46 10.51 -3.04
CA LEU A 364 11.47 11.46 -2.56
C LEU A 364 11.03 12.93 -2.71
N SER A 365 10.36 13.29 -3.80
CA SER A 365 9.87 14.67 -4.00
C SER A 365 8.76 15.01 -3.00
N TRP A 366 7.88 14.04 -2.68
CA TRP A 366 6.85 14.21 -1.66
C TRP A 366 7.49 14.31 -0.26
N ILE A 367 8.46 13.44 0.07
CA ILE A 367 9.22 13.55 1.33
C ILE A 367 9.89 14.91 1.45
N ALA A 368 10.57 15.40 0.40
CA ALA A 368 11.25 16.71 0.42
C ALA A 368 10.29 17.86 0.75
N ALA A 369 9.02 17.79 0.33
CA ALA A 369 8.00 18.78 0.65
C ALA A 369 7.56 18.78 2.12
N GLN A 370 7.78 17.68 2.86
CA GLN A 370 7.42 17.54 4.28
C GLN A 370 8.53 18.01 5.26
N GLN A 371 9.65 18.52 4.76
CA GLN A 371 10.78 18.91 5.62
C GLN A 371 10.42 20.12 6.49
N ASN A 372 10.73 20.06 7.79
CA ASN A 372 10.60 21.19 8.71
C ASN A 372 11.72 22.24 8.47
N ALA A 373 11.47 23.48 8.91
CA ALA A 373 12.41 24.59 8.72
C ALA A 373 13.73 24.45 9.51
N ASP A 374 13.84 23.47 10.42
CA ASP A 374 15.08 23.12 11.13
C ASP A 374 15.95 22.10 10.37
N GLY A 375 15.46 21.57 9.23
CA GLY A 375 16.12 20.58 8.41
C GLY A 375 15.68 19.13 8.69
N GLY A 376 14.91 18.89 9.75
CA GLY A 376 14.41 17.56 10.12
C GLY A 376 13.00 17.25 9.57
N TRP A 377 12.48 16.09 9.94
CA TRP A 377 11.14 15.60 9.58
C TRP A 377 10.44 14.98 10.79
N PRO A 378 9.11 15.08 10.91
CA PRO A 378 8.37 14.40 11.96
C PRO A 378 8.39 12.87 11.82
N SER A 379 8.12 12.19 12.93
CA SER A 379 7.76 10.76 12.95
C SER A 379 6.24 10.63 13.20
N PHE A 380 5.80 11.07 14.37
CA PHE A 380 4.40 11.26 14.73
C PHE A 380 4.21 12.70 15.22
N GLY A 381 3.15 13.37 14.76
CA GLY A 381 2.92 14.80 15.04
C GLY A 381 3.67 15.71 14.06
N THR A 382 4.06 16.91 14.52
CA THR A 382 4.64 17.98 13.68
C THR A 382 6.11 18.25 13.92
N ASP A 383 6.62 17.90 15.09
CA ASP A 383 7.99 18.25 15.50
C ASP A 383 9.00 17.26 14.91
N SER A 384 10.17 17.76 14.49
CA SER A 384 11.21 16.94 13.87
C SER A 384 11.73 15.85 14.81
N ASP A 385 11.74 14.61 14.32
CA ASP A 385 12.25 13.42 15.00
C ASP A 385 13.57 12.95 14.36
N PRO A 386 14.62 12.65 15.15
CA PRO A 386 15.90 12.16 14.64
C PRO A 386 15.85 10.76 14.04
N GLY A 387 14.97 9.86 14.51
CA GLY A 387 14.84 8.52 13.96
C GLY A 387 14.27 8.53 12.54
N SER A 388 13.26 9.37 12.31
CA SER A 388 12.59 9.62 11.03
C SER A 388 13.47 10.39 10.05
N THR A 389 14.09 11.50 10.50
CA THR A 389 15.06 12.26 9.69
C THR A 389 16.21 11.37 9.21
N LEU A 390 16.65 10.43 10.05
CA LEU A 390 17.70 9.47 9.72
C LEU A 390 17.24 8.39 8.72
N ASP A 391 15.98 7.90 8.80
CA ASP A 391 15.41 7.03 7.76
C ASP A 391 15.31 7.76 6.42
N ILE A 392 15.01 9.06 6.42
CA ILE A 392 14.95 9.88 5.20
C ILE A 392 16.35 10.12 4.60
N VAL A 393 17.36 10.40 5.43
CA VAL A 393 18.78 10.41 5.00
C VAL A 393 19.16 9.10 4.33
N LEU A 394 18.75 7.97 4.92
CA LEU A 394 18.99 6.65 4.37
C LEU A 394 18.18 6.38 3.09
N ALA A 395 16.99 6.95 2.94
CA ALA A 395 16.19 6.86 1.72
C ALA A 395 16.82 7.63 0.56
N PHE A 396 17.20 8.91 0.75
CA PHE A 396 17.90 9.70 -0.27
C PHE A 396 19.22 9.06 -0.68
N ALA A 397 20.05 8.66 0.29
CA ALA A 397 21.31 7.98 0.02
C ALA A 397 21.09 6.63 -0.70
N SER A 398 20.05 5.86 -0.36
CA SER A 398 19.73 4.60 -1.04
C SER A 398 19.43 4.77 -2.53
N ALA A 399 18.85 5.91 -2.90
CA ALA A 399 18.53 6.27 -4.27
C ALA A 399 19.69 6.99 -5.01
N GLY A 400 20.88 7.09 -4.39
CA GLY A 400 22.06 7.73 -4.99
C GLY A 400 22.11 9.26 -4.86
N TYR A 401 21.22 9.87 -4.07
CA TYR A 401 21.18 11.33 -3.88
C TYR A 401 21.86 11.78 -2.59
N ASP A 402 22.52 12.93 -2.61
CA ASP A 402 23.09 13.56 -1.43
C ASP A 402 21.96 14.14 -0.55
N PRO A 403 21.73 13.64 0.68
CA PRO A 403 20.72 14.19 1.57
C PRO A 403 20.94 15.68 1.90
N ALA A 404 22.18 16.19 1.81
CA ALA A 404 22.50 17.61 2.02
C ALA A 404 22.03 18.53 0.87
N SER A 405 21.63 17.97 -0.28
CA SER A 405 20.99 18.75 -1.36
C SER A 405 19.54 19.17 -1.04
N VAL A 406 18.89 18.48 -0.10
CA VAL A 406 17.51 18.74 0.33
C VAL A 406 17.49 19.77 1.46
N THR A 407 16.91 20.95 1.22
CA THR A 407 16.94 22.06 2.18
C THR A 407 15.59 22.76 2.36
N ASN A 408 15.27 23.06 3.62
CA ASN A 408 14.20 23.99 4.00
C ASN A 408 14.74 24.99 5.04
N GLY A 409 14.34 26.25 4.94
CA GLY A 409 14.89 27.35 5.76
C GLY A 409 16.38 27.65 5.54
N GLY A 410 17.06 26.90 4.65
CA GLY A 410 18.52 26.90 4.49
C GLY A 410 19.27 25.87 5.37
N ASN A 411 18.54 24.97 6.05
CA ASN A 411 19.11 23.86 6.82
C ASN A 411 18.94 22.53 6.06
N THR A 412 19.89 21.62 6.24
CA THR A 412 19.87 20.25 5.70
C THR A 412 19.44 19.22 6.77
N PRO A 413 19.05 17.98 6.40
CA PRO A 413 18.97 16.87 7.36
C PRO A 413 20.26 16.67 8.17
N VAL A 414 21.42 16.88 7.52
CA VAL A 414 22.73 16.68 8.14
C VAL A 414 22.98 17.72 9.23
N ASP A 415 22.59 18.99 9.01
CA ASP A 415 22.65 20.04 10.04
C ASP A 415 21.77 19.69 11.23
N TYR A 416 20.52 19.28 10.99
CA TYR A 416 19.60 18.86 12.05
C TYR A 416 20.20 17.69 12.87
N LEU A 417 20.66 16.62 12.21
CA LEU A 417 21.25 15.46 12.88
C LEU A 417 22.51 15.82 13.67
N GLN A 418 23.36 16.73 13.18
CA GLN A 418 24.49 17.26 13.94
C GLN A 418 24.03 17.97 15.23
N THR A 419 22.98 18.79 15.18
CA THR A 419 22.50 19.51 16.38
C THR A 419 21.92 18.61 17.47
N ILE A 420 21.36 17.44 17.09
CA ILE A 420 20.63 16.54 18.00
C ILE A 420 21.40 15.26 18.37
N ALA A 421 22.52 14.95 17.71
CA ALA A 421 23.23 13.68 17.87
C ALA A 421 23.55 13.28 19.32
N SER A 422 23.99 14.24 20.14
CA SER A 422 24.31 14.00 21.55
C SER A 422 23.09 13.52 22.34
N THR A 423 21.94 14.19 22.19
CA THR A 423 20.69 13.78 22.85
C THR A 423 20.03 12.57 22.17
N TYR A 424 20.18 12.37 20.86
CA TYR A 424 19.65 11.19 20.19
C TYR A 424 20.36 9.90 20.60
N THR A 425 21.68 9.96 20.83
CA THR A 425 22.49 8.78 21.17
C THR A 425 22.53 8.45 22.66
N ARG A 426 22.00 9.30 23.54
CA ARG A 426 22.14 9.18 25.00
C ARG A 426 20.88 9.59 25.77
N ASP A 427 20.64 8.94 26.90
CA ASP A 427 19.57 9.32 27.84
C ASP A 427 19.93 10.60 28.64
N ASP A 428 19.02 11.01 29.53
CA ASP A 428 19.20 12.23 30.34
C ASP A 428 20.31 12.11 31.40
N ASN A 429 20.90 10.91 31.56
CA ASN A 429 22.02 10.60 32.45
C ASN A 429 23.34 10.37 31.69
N ASP A 430 23.41 10.72 30.39
CA ASP A 430 24.56 10.51 29.50
C ASP A 430 24.83 9.02 29.17
N ILE A 431 23.85 8.13 29.38
CA ILE A 431 23.97 6.68 29.09
C ILE A 431 23.60 6.43 27.63
N ILE A 432 24.50 5.78 26.90
CA ILE A 432 24.39 5.54 25.45
C ILE A 432 23.24 4.58 25.12
N PHE A 433 22.42 4.91 24.12
CA PHE A 433 21.52 4.00 23.43
C PHE A 433 22.28 3.30 22.28
N PRO A 434 22.54 1.98 22.35
CA PRO A 434 23.38 1.30 21.36
C PRO A 434 22.82 1.38 19.95
N SER A 435 21.51 1.15 19.78
CA SER A 435 20.84 1.08 18.49
C SER A 435 20.69 2.41 17.79
N GLN A 436 20.35 3.48 18.52
CA GLN A 436 20.32 4.84 17.99
C GLN A 436 21.73 5.29 17.56
N THR A 437 22.77 4.92 18.33
CA THR A 437 24.17 5.17 17.96
C THR A 437 24.57 4.38 16.70
N GLY A 438 24.25 3.08 16.63
CA GLY A 438 24.47 2.23 15.46
C GLY A 438 23.79 2.76 14.20
N LYS A 439 22.48 3.07 14.27
CA LYS A 439 21.70 3.64 13.16
C LYS A 439 22.29 4.99 12.69
N LEU A 440 22.70 5.86 13.63
CA LEU A 440 23.32 7.15 13.29
C LEU A 440 24.64 6.95 12.54
N ILE A 441 25.46 5.98 12.92
CA ILE A 441 26.68 5.61 12.18
C ILE A 441 26.35 5.19 10.74
N VAL A 442 25.34 4.33 10.54
CA VAL A 442 24.92 3.90 9.18
C VAL A 442 24.52 5.11 8.32
N GLY A 443 23.71 6.04 8.86
CA GLY A 443 23.30 7.24 8.13
C GLY A 443 24.45 8.19 7.81
N ILE A 444 25.36 8.43 8.77
CA ILE A 444 26.54 9.28 8.56
C ILE A 444 27.42 8.71 7.44
N VAL A 445 27.69 7.41 7.44
CA VAL A 445 28.51 6.76 6.40
C VAL A 445 27.80 6.75 5.05
N ALA A 446 26.48 6.50 5.04
CA ALA A 446 25.67 6.54 3.81
C ALA A 446 25.69 7.93 3.15
N SER A 447 25.73 9.02 3.94
CA SER A 447 25.89 10.39 3.46
C SER A 447 27.37 10.85 3.35
N GLY A 448 28.33 9.93 3.27
CA GLY A 448 29.75 10.25 3.06
C GLY A 448 30.49 10.94 4.22
N GLY A 449 29.92 10.93 5.43
CA GLY A 449 30.47 11.56 6.63
C GLY A 449 31.37 10.66 7.48
N ASP A 450 31.98 11.24 8.53
CA ASP A 450 32.88 10.56 9.47
C ASP A 450 32.21 10.38 10.86
N PRO A 451 31.89 9.13 11.28
CA PRO A 451 31.28 8.85 12.58
C PRO A 451 32.27 8.87 13.76
N THR A 452 33.57 9.00 13.50
CA THR A 452 34.63 8.96 14.53
C THR A 452 34.95 10.34 15.14
N ASN A 453 34.48 11.42 14.50
CA ASN A 453 34.63 12.80 14.95
C ASN A 453 33.42 13.65 14.53
N TYR A 454 32.22 13.25 14.98
CA TYR A 454 30.98 13.88 14.54
C TYR A 454 30.74 15.23 15.23
N ALA A 455 30.58 16.28 14.42
CA ALA A 455 30.37 17.65 14.86
C ALA A 455 28.92 17.88 15.38
N PRO A 456 28.68 18.90 16.23
CA PRO A 456 29.62 19.87 16.77
C PRO A 456 30.39 19.38 18.01
N ASP A 457 29.90 18.34 18.69
CA ASP A 457 30.42 17.88 19.98
C ASP A 457 31.70 17.05 19.87
N ASN A 458 32.10 16.65 18.65
CA ASN A 458 33.25 15.78 18.35
C ASN A 458 33.06 14.37 18.95
N LEU A 459 31.86 13.82 18.81
CA LEU A 459 31.52 12.49 19.28
C LEU A 459 32.27 11.43 18.47
N ASN A 460 32.76 10.39 19.14
CA ASN A 460 33.30 9.21 18.49
C ASN A 460 32.29 8.07 18.64
N LEU A 461 31.29 8.06 17.77
CA LEU A 461 30.13 7.18 17.86
C LEU A 461 30.53 5.69 17.78
N VAL A 462 31.61 5.40 17.06
CA VAL A 462 32.23 4.07 16.98
C VAL A 462 32.73 3.61 18.35
N THR A 463 33.51 4.43 19.05
CA THR A 463 34.00 4.10 20.41
C THR A 463 32.84 4.02 21.40
N ASP A 464 31.88 4.94 21.28
CA ASP A 464 30.67 4.96 22.10
C ASP A 464 29.90 3.64 21.97
N VAL A 465 29.56 3.20 20.76
CA VAL A 465 28.79 1.97 20.56
C VAL A 465 29.58 0.72 20.95
N GLN A 466 30.89 0.67 20.64
CA GLN A 466 31.78 -0.41 21.07
C GLN A 466 31.83 -0.55 22.61
N SER A 467 31.70 0.56 23.36
CA SER A 467 31.69 0.55 24.83
C SER A 467 30.46 -0.09 25.46
N THR A 468 29.39 -0.31 24.68
CA THR A 468 28.12 -0.91 25.17
C THR A 468 28.08 -2.44 25.10
N LEU A 469 29.15 -3.08 24.60
CA LEU A 469 29.28 -4.54 24.55
C LEU A 469 29.38 -5.14 25.97
N GLN A 470 28.48 -6.07 26.29
CA GLN A 470 28.49 -6.82 27.55
C GLN A 470 29.23 -8.16 27.41
N ASP A 471 29.62 -8.76 28.55
CA ASP A 471 30.25 -10.09 28.63
C ASP A 471 29.40 -11.22 27.98
N THR A 472 28.09 -10.99 27.80
CA THR A 472 27.16 -11.90 27.12
C THR A 472 27.26 -11.88 25.59
N GLY A 473 27.96 -10.89 25.01
CA GLY A 473 27.95 -10.61 23.58
C GLY A 473 26.87 -9.61 23.13
N ALA A 474 25.89 -9.32 23.98
CA ALA A 474 24.86 -8.31 23.67
C ALA A 474 25.42 -6.89 23.79
N TYR A 475 25.10 -6.03 22.82
CA TYR A 475 25.23 -4.58 22.95
C TYR A 475 24.01 -4.05 23.72
N SER A 476 24.24 -3.58 24.95
CA SER A 476 23.16 -3.11 25.81
C SER A 476 23.64 -2.16 26.91
N THR A 477 22.73 -1.32 27.39
CA THR A 477 22.89 -0.37 28.51
C THR A 477 21.57 -0.27 29.30
N THR A 478 21.57 0.56 30.35
CA THR A 478 20.36 0.92 31.10
C THR A 478 19.71 2.23 30.62
N ALA A 479 20.06 2.73 29.43
CA ALA A 479 19.52 3.97 28.89
C ALA A 479 18.00 3.86 28.66
N LEU A 480 17.23 4.87 29.07
CA LEU A 480 15.77 4.90 28.93
C LEU A 480 15.28 6.33 28.63
N ARG A 481 14.48 6.51 27.57
CA ARG A 481 13.76 7.76 27.30
C ARG A 481 12.48 7.48 26.51
N GLY A 482 11.32 7.64 27.15
CA GLY A 482 10.04 7.26 26.55
C GLY A 482 10.04 5.78 26.18
N PHE A 483 9.73 5.46 24.92
CA PHE A 483 9.80 4.10 24.38
C PHE A 483 11.21 3.67 23.94
N ALA A 484 12.19 4.57 23.89
CA ALA A 484 13.58 4.22 23.57
C ALA A 484 14.25 3.53 24.76
N THR A 485 14.87 2.37 24.50
CA THR A 485 15.55 1.55 25.50
C THR A 485 16.91 1.06 25.00
N GLY A 486 17.91 1.13 25.89
CA GLY A 486 19.24 0.57 25.69
C GLY A 486 19.32 -0.94 25.96
N ALA A 487 18.23 -1.60 26.37
CA ALA A 487 18.22 -3.02 26.67
C ALA A 487 18.62 -3.91 25.47
N ALA A 488 19.10 -5.12 25.73
CA ALA A 488 19.43 -6.08 24.68
C ALA A 488 18.16 -6.52 23.92
N SER A 489 18.21 -6.49 22.59
CA SER A 489 17.17 -7.03 21.71
C SER A 489 17.77 -7.34 20.33
N PRO A 490 17.17 -8.25 19.52
CA PRO A 490 17.61 -8.52 18.16
C PRO A 490 17.68 -7.26 17.28
N PHE A 491 16.70 -6.36 17.41
CA PHE A 491 16.66 -5.06 16.75
C PHE A 491 17.87 -4.19 17.14
N ASN A 492 18.12 -4.07 18.45
CA ASN A 492 19.22 -3.23 18.94
C ASN A 492 20.58 -3.78 18.52
N GLN A 493 20.78 -5.10 18.62
CA GLN A 493 22.00 -5.77 18.20
C GLN A 493 22.26 -5.59 16.70
N SER A 494 21.23 -5.76 15.87
CA SER A 494 21.34 -5.67 14.41
C SER A 494 21.78 -4.29 13.96
N LEU A 495 21.20 -3.21 14.51
CA LEU A 495 21.63 -1.84 14.19
C LEU A 495 23.06 -1.53 14.63
N VAL A 496 23.54 -2.11 15.73
CA VAL A 496 24.95 -1.96 16.15
C VAL A 496 25.90 -2.69 15.20
N ILE A 497 25.57 -3.94 14.83
CA ILE A 497 26.35 -4.72 13.86
C ILE A 497 26.45 -3.96 12.52
N LEU A 498 25.32 -3.48 12.00
CA LEU A 498 25.26 -2.69 10.76
C LEU A 498 26.08 -1.40 10.86
N GLY A 499 26.00 -0.67 11.98
CA GLY A 499 26.79 0.54 12.22
C GLY A 499 28.30 0.27 12.27
N LEU A 500 28.74 -0.80 12.93
CA LEU A 500 30.14 -1.19 12.97
C LEU A 500 30.68 -1.56 11.58
N VAL A 501 29.94 -2.36 10.81
CA VAL A 501 30.34 -2.73 9.45
C VAL A 501 30.37 -1.49 8.53
N ALA A 502 29.40 -0.58 8.65
CA ALA A 502 29.40 0.69 7.92
C ALA A 502 30.65 1.53 8.23
N ALA A 503 31.06 1.61 9.50
CA ALA A 503 32.29 2.30 9.91
C ALA A 503 33.60 1.57 9.49
N GLY A 504 33.52 0.38 8.88
CA GLY A 504 34.68 -0.44 8.53
C GLY A 504 35.32 -1.15 9.72
N GLU A 505 34.61 -1.25 10.85
CA GLU A 505 35.07 -1.88 12.08
C GLU A 505 34.75 -3.38 12.10
N ALA A 506 35.57 -4.16 12.83
CA ALA A 506 35.35 -5.59 12.98
C ALA A 506 34.24 -5.87 14.01
N VAL A 507 33.24 -6.65 13.61
CA VAL A 507 32.17 -7.12 14.51
C VAL A 507 32.73 -8.22 15.43
N PRO A 508 32.59 -8.14 16.77
CA PRO A 508 33.01 -9.19 17.68
C PRO A 508 32.20 -10.49 17.46
N GLN A 509 32.88 -11.64 17.38
CA GLN A 509 32.20 -12.93 17.18
C GLN A 509 31.10 -13.20 18.22
N SER A 510 31.33 -12.83 19.48
CA SER A 510 30.32 -12.97 20.55
C SER A 510 29.04 -12.16 20.29
N ALA A 511 29.11 -11.06 19.53
CA ALA A 511 27.95 -10.27 19.15
C ALA A 511 27.15 -10.93 18.03
N ILE A 512 27.83 -11.60 17.11
CA ILE A 512 27.22 -12.42 16.05
C ILE A 512 26.57 -13.66 16.68
N ASP A 513 27.32 -14.38 17.52
CA ASP A 513 26.84 -15.57 18.24
C ASP A 513 25.62 -15.26 19.12
N TRP A 514 25.56 -14.06 19.74
CA TRP A 514 24.39 -13.61 20.49
C TRP A 514 23.18 -13.43 19.57
N LEU A 515 23.31 -12.71 18.43
CA LEU A 515 22.18 -12.51 17.50
C LEU A 515 21.65 -13.86 16.96
N ILE A 516 22.55 -14.78 16.60
CA ILE A 516 22.20 -16.15 16.18
C ILE A 516 21.47 -16.90 17.30
N GLY A 517 21.90 -16.73 18.55
CA GLY A 517 21.29 -17.35 19.73
C GLY A 517 19.87 -16.87 20.07
N GLU A 518 19.48 -15.68 19.63
CA GLU A 518 18.14 -15.11 19.82
C GLU A 518 17.15 -15.49 18.69
N GLN A 519 17.56 -16.28 17.70
CA GLN A 519 16.65 -16.79 16.67
C GLN A 519 15.62 -17.75 17.30
N GLN A 520 14.34 -17.52 17.00
CA GLN A 520 13.23 -18.34 17.49
C GLN A 520 13.11 -19.67 16.73
N ALA A 521 12.32 -20.60 17.27
CA ALA A 521 12.19 -21.96 16.74
C ALA A 521 11.51 -22.03 15.35
N ASP A 522 10.80 -20.99 14.95
CA ASP A 522 10.21 -20.79 13.61
C ASP A 522 11.22 -20.23 12.59
N GLY A 523 12.39 -19.75 13.03
CA GLY A 523 13.41 -19.08 12.22
C GLY A 523 13.37 -17.55 12.28
N SER A 524 12.40 -16.95 12.97
CA SER A 524 12.24 -15.49 13.09
C SER A 524 13.10 -14.89 14.20
N TRP A 525 13.14 -13.54 14.24
CA TRP A 525 13.46 -12.78 15.45
C TRP A 525 12.21 -12.09 16.03
N GLY A 526 11.09 -12.81 16.05
CA GLY A 526 9.82 -12.43 16.67
C GLY A 526 8.92 -11.51 15.84
N SER A 527 9.39 -11.00 14.70
CA SER A 527 8.59 -10.27 13.72
C SER A 527 9.23 -10.34 12.33
N VAL A 528 8.46 -10.00 11.30
CA VAL A 528 8.99 -9.85 9.93
C VAL A 528 10.06 -8.77 9.87
N ASP A 529 9.79 -7.59 10.47
CA ASP A 529 10.69 -6.44 10.52
C ASP A 529 12.05 -6.80 11.14
N ASN A 530 12.05 -7.44 12.31
CA ASN A 530 13.27 -7.87 13.00
C ASN A 530 14.02 -8.93 12.21
N THR A 531 13.30 -9.84 11.53
CA THR A 531 13.92 -10.89 10.73
C THR A 531 14.59 -10.33 9.48
N GLY A 532 13.94 -9.38 8.80
CA GLY A 532 14.52 -8.66 7.66
C GLY A 532 15.76 -7.84 8.06
N LEU A 533 15.75 -7.22 9.24
CA LEU A 533 16.89 -6.47 9.77
C LEU A 533 18.05 -7.38 10.26
N ALA A 534 17.72 -8.52 10.88
CA ALA A 534 18.71 -9.50 11.33
C ALA A 534 19.41 -10.19 10.14
N LEU A 535 18.69 -10.51 9.06
CA LEU A 535 19.27 -11.01 7.80
C LEU A 535 20.31 -10.04 7.24
N GLN A 536 20.01 -8.74 7.23
CA GLN A 536 20.95 -7.69 6.80
C GLN A 536 22.19 -7.65 7.71
N ALA A 537 22.00 -7.65 9.03
CA ALA A 537 23.10 -7.60 10.00
C ALA A 537 24.01 -8.84 9.94
N LEU A 538 23.44 -10.04 9.86
CA LEU A 538 24.20 -11.28 9.72
C LEU A 538 24.94 -11.34 8.39
N ARG A 539 24.31 -10.90 7.29
CA ARG A 539 24.99 -10.81 5.99
C ARG A 539 26.16 -9.81 6.03
N ALA A 540 25.97 -8.64 6.65
CA ALA A 540 26.99 -7.62 6.81
C ALA A 540 28.16 -8.11 7.69
N ALA A 541 27.90 -9.02 8.64
CA ALA A 541 28.89 -9.72 9.44
C ALA A 541 29.49 -10.97 8.76
N ASP A 542 29.38 -11.08 7.43
CA ASP A 542 29.91 -12.17 6.58
C ASP A 542 29.40 -13.59 6.93
N ILE A 543 28.20 -13.72 7.50
CA ILE A 543 27.50 -15.01 7.56
C ILE A 543 27.08 -15.43 6.15
N ALA A 544 27.33 -16.71 5.83
CA ALA A 544 27.03 -17.28 4.52
C ALA A 544 25.52 -17.49 4.34
N VAL A 545 25.02 -17.25 3.12
CA VAL A 545 23.58 -17.35 2.80
C VAL A 545 23.03 -18.78 2.87
N ASP A 546 23.91 -19.79 2.86
CA ASP A 546 23.59 -21.21 3.05
C ASP A 546 23.79 -21.69 4.51
N ASP A 547 24.11 -20.80 5.45
CA ASP A 547 24.10 -21.12 6.88
C ASP A 547 22.67 -21.42 7.36
N GLN A 548 22.55 -22.35 8.30
CA GLN A 548 21.26 -22.78 8.84
C GLN A 548 20.46 -21.60 9.42
N VAL A 549 21.12 -20.62 10.04
CA VAL A 549 20.44 -19.43 10.59
C VAL A 549 19.76 -18.60 9.49
N MET A 550 20.42 -18.43 8.35
CA MET A 550 19.89 -17.70 7.20
C MET A 550 18.76 -18.48 6.52
N VAL A 551 18.95 -19.79 6.32
CA VAL A 551 17.94 -20.66 5.69
C VAL A 551 16.66 -20.78 6.52
N ALA A 552 16.76 -20.78 7.86
CA ALA A 552 15.61 -20.76 8.74
C ALA A 552 14.81 -19.44 8.63
N ALA A 553 15.51 -18.29 8.63
CA ALA A 553 14.88 -16.99 8.46
C ALA A 553 14.22 -16.79 7.08
N LEU A 554 14.86 -17.28 6.01
CA LEU A 554 14.25 -17.31 4.68
C LEU A 554 13.02 -18.23 4.62
N THR A 555 13.03 -19.34 5.35
CA THR A 555 11.86 -20.23 5.47
C THR A 555 10.72 -19.53 6.19
N PHE A 556 10.99 -18.86 7.32
CA PHE A 556 10.00 -18.04 8.02
C PHE A 556 9.39 -16.97 7.12
N LEU A 557 10.21 -16.18 6.41
CA LEU A 557 9.70 -15.13 5.52
C LEU A 557 8.84 -15.70 4.39
N ARG A 558 9.22 -16.81 3.75
CA ARG A 558 8.39 -17.44 2.71
C ARG A 558 7.08 -17.97 3.28
N ASP A 559 7.14 -18.66 4.41
CA ASP A 559 5.99 -19.35 4.99
C ASP A 559 5.01 -18.38 5.70
N SER A 560 5.42 -17.12 5.94
CA SER A 560 4.59 -16.00 6.43
C SER A 560 4.19 -14.98 5.35
N GLN A 561 4.59 -15.19 4.09
CA GLN A 561 4.15 -14.34 2.98
C GLN A 561 2.66 -14.54 2.72
N ALA A 562 1.90 -13.45 2.60
CA ALA A 562 0.47 -13.51 2.33
C ALA A 562 0.16 -13.88 0.88
N ASP A 563 -1.06 -14.35 0.61
CA ASP A 563 -1.53 -14.79 -0.72
C ASP A 563 -1.42 -13.70 -1.81
N ILE A 564 -1.36 -12.42 -1.46
CA ILE A 564 -1.13 -11.33 -2.42
C ILE A 564 0.34 -10.98 -2.64
N GLY A 565 1.24 -11.41 -1.74
CA GLY A 565 2.71 -11.33 -1.87
C GLY A 565 3.47 -10.37 -0.95
N GLY A 566 2.77 -9.68 -0.04
CA GLY A 566 3.37 -8.87 1.02
C GLY A 566 3.38 -9.56 2.38
N TRP A 567 3.72 -8.78 3.42
CA TRP A 567 3.75 -9.23 4.82
C TRP A 567 3.06 -8.24 5.76
N ASP A 568 2.46 -8.76 6.83
CA ASP A 568 2.21 -8.01 8.07
C ASP A 568 3.38 -8.18 9.05
N GLY A 569 3.55 -7.25 10.00
CA GLY A 569 4.59 -7.31 11.03
C GLY A 569 4.51 -8.54 11.93
N SER A 570 3.30 -9.10 12.15
CA SER A 570 3.09 -10.34 12.92
C SER A 570 3.37 -11.63 12.13
N GLY A 571 3.58 -11.54 10.81
CA GLY A 571 3.63 -12.71 9.92
C GLY A 571 2.26 -13.29 9.55
N ALA A 572 1.18 -12.54 9.75
CA ALA A 572 -0.16 -12.91 9.30
C ALA A 572 -0.26 -12.93 7.76
N THR A 573 -0.91 -13.95 7.22
CA THR A 573 -1.06 -14.18 5.76
C THR A 573 -2.31 -13.51 5.15
N ASP A 574 -2.99 -12.63 5.88
CA ASP A 574 -4.19 -11.93 5.40
C ASP A 574 -3.84 -10.73 4.53
N ALA A 575 -4.39 -10.71 3.31
CA ALA A 575 -4.32 -9.60 2.36
C ALA A 575 -4.82 -8.27 2.94
N SER A 576 -5.74 -8.28 3.91
CA SER A 576 -6.24 -7.06 4.56
C SER A 576 -5.26 -6.43 5.55
N ALA A 577 -4.28 -7.20 6.04
CA ALA A 577 -3.34 -6.81 7.08
C ALA A 577 -1.98 -6.31 6.56
N ILE A 578 -1.75 -6.31 5.24
CA ILE A 578 -0.41 -6.10 4.67
C ILE A 578 0.17 -4.72 5.00
N SER A 579 1.27 -4.75 5.74
CA SER A 579 2.07 -3.61 6.15
C SER A 579 3.11 -3.28 5.07
N THR A 580 3.03 -2.06 4.56
CA THR A 580 4.03 -1.49 3.66
C THR A 580 5.43 -1.54 4.26
N ASN A 581 5.55 -1.20 5.55
CA ASN A 581 6.82 -1.16 6.29
C ASN A 581 7.43 -2.57 6.45
N SER A 582 6.62 -3.54 6.85
CA SER A 582 7.06 -4.93 7.06
C SER A 582 7.42 -5.61 5.75
N THR A 583 6.66 -5.35 4.68
CA THR A 583 6.99 -5.79 3.33
C THR A 583 8.31 -5.20 2.85
N ALA A 584 8.59 -3.92 3.14
CA ALA A 584 9.87 -3.29 2.79
C ALA A 584 11.07 -3.90 3.57
N TYR A 585 10.93 -4.18 4.87
CA TYR A 585 11.99 -4.85 5.64
C TYR A 585 12.20 -6.31 5.23
N ALA A 586 11.14 -7.05 4.90
CA ALA A 586 11.23 -8.38 4.34
C ALA A 586 12.07 -8.36 3.05
N ILE A 587 11.72 -7.50 2.10
CA ILE A 587 12.44 -7.32 0.83
C ILE A 587 13.93 -7.01 1.05
N GLN A 588 14.26 -6.07 1.94
CA GLN A 588 15.66 -5.73 2.23
C GLN A 588 16.44 -6.91 2.84
N GLY A 589 15.79 -7.73 3.68
CA GLY A 589 16.38 -8.97 4.21
C GLY A 589 16.59 -10.05 3.15
N LEU A 590 15.63 -10.22 2.25
CA LEU A 590 15.72 -11.15 1.11
C LEU A 590 16.87 -10.75 0.16
N LEU A 591 16.95 -9.47 -0.20
CA LEU A 591 18.02 -8.93 -1.04
C LEU A 591 19.41 -9.10 -0.40
N ALA A 592 19.54 -8.86 0.90
CA ALA A 592 20.79 -9.11 1.63
C ALA A 592 21.17 -10.60 1.62
N ALA A 593 20.20 -11.50 1.72
CA ALA A 593 20.40 -12.95 1.59
C ALA A 593 20.68 -13.40 0.13
N GLY A 594 20.72 -12.49 -0.85
CA GLY A 594 21.00 -12.80 -2.24
C GLY A 594 19.83 -13.45 -2.98
N VAL A 595 18.59 -13.25 -2.52
CA VAL A 595 17.37 -13.75 -3.15
C VAL A 595 17.04 -12.91 -4.39
N ASP A 596 16.77 -13.59 -5.52
CA ASP A 596 16.06 -12.99 -6.64
C ASP A 596 14.56 -12.95 -6.32
N LEU A 597 14.01 -11.74 -6.18
CA LEU A 597 12.59 -11.51 -5.87
C LEU A 597 11.63 -11.92 -7.01
N ASN A 598 12.18 -12.30 -8.18
CA ASN A 598 11.45 -12.82 -9.32
C ASN A 598 11.47 -14.35 -9.41
N ASP A 599 12.18 -15.04 -8.50
CA ASP A 599 12.07 -16.50 -8.40
C ASP A 599 10.63 -16.88 -8.03
N THR A 600 10.07 -17.81 -8.81
CA THR A 600 8.77 -18.47 -8.61
C THR A 600 8.44 -18.85 -7.16
N GLN A 601 9.42 -19.13 -6.30
CA GLN A 601 9.16 -19.46 -4.89
C GLN A 601 8.73 -18.26 -4.02
N TRP A 602 8.92 -17.03 -4.51
CA TRP A 602 8.50 -15.76 -3.88
C TRP A 602 7.35 -15.10 -4.63
N LEU A 603 6.89 -15.71 -5.74
CA LEU A 603 5.78 -15.20 -6.54
C LEU A 603 4.44 -15.78 -6.06
N THR A 604 3.49 -14.88 -5.81
CA THR A 604 2.13 -15.18 -5.34
C THR A 604 1.13 -14.57 -6.32
N ASP A 605 0.25 -15.40 -6.89
CA ASP A 605 -0.62 -15.04 -8.02
C ASP A 605 0.12 -14.30 -9.17
N GLY A 606 1.39 -14.64 -9.40
CA GLY A 606 2.28 -14.05 -10.41
C GLY A 606 2.96 -12.73 -10.03
N ARG A 607 2.68 -12.17 -8.85
CA ARG A 607 3.31 -10.93 -8.36
C ARG A 607 4.57 -11.20 -7.57
N SER A 608 5.54 -10.29 -7.68
CA SER A 608 6.68 -10.24 -6.77
C SER A 608 6.38 -9.35 -5.55
N PRO A 609 7.14 -9.51 -4.45
CA PRO A 609 7.12 -8.59 -3.31
C PRO A 609 7.17 -7.11 -3.69
N LEU A 610 8.02 -6.75 -4.66
CA LEU A 610 8.13 -5.36 -5.17
C LEU A 610 6.88 -4.90 -5.92
N GLY A 611 6.20 -5.80 -6.63
CA GLY A 611 4.93 -5.52 -7.29
C GLY A 611 3.83 -5.18 -6.29
N VAL A 612 3.76 -5.92 -5.18
CA VAL A 612 2.83 -5.62 -4.07
C VAL A 612 3.18 -4.29 -3.42
N LEU A 613 4.44 -4.10 -3.04
CA LEU A 613 4.90 -2.86 -2.41
C LEU A 613 4.58 -1.64 -3.28
N SER A 614 4.85 -1.73 -4.59
CA SER A 614 4.54 -0.69 -5.58
C SER A 614 3.05 -0.31 -5.63
N SER A 615 2.15 -1.23 -5.31
CA SER A 615 0.71 -0.95 -5.28
C SER A 615 0.22 -0.22 -4.04
N HIS A 616 1.08 -0.05 -3.03
CA HIS A 616 0.82 0.77 -1.85
C HIS A 616 1.20 2.25 -2.06
N GLN A 617 1.70 2.60 -3.25
CA GLN A 617 1.97 3.99 -3.64
C GLN A 617 0.74 4.67 -4.23
N LYS A 618 0.50 5.92 -3.84
CA LYS A 618 -0.43 6.83 -4.51
C LYS A 618 0.22 7.51 -5.73
N PRO A 619 -0.58 7.96 -6.73
CA PRO A 619 -0.10 8.67 -7.92
C PRO A 619 0.77 9.91 -7.67
N ASP A 620 0.56 10.59 -6.54
CA ASP A 620 1.24 11.80 -6.09
C ASP A 620 2.55 11.51 -5.33
N GLY A 621 2.89 10.24 -5.06
CA GLY A 621 4.18 9.83 -4.50
C GLY A 621 4.20 9.14 -3.14
N PRO A 622 3.36 9.47 -2.14
CA PRO A 622 3.43 8.82 -0.83
C PRO A 622 2.96 7.37 -0.90
N PHE A 623 3.43 6.58 0.06
CA PHE A 623 2.91 5.27 0.35
C PHE A 623 1.91 5.33 1.50
N VAL A 624 0.91 4.47 1.46
CA VAL A 624 0.03 4.19 2.60
C VAL A 624 0.71 3.20 3.56
N PHE A 625 0.32 3.19 4.84
CA PHE A 625 0.78 2.14 5.76
C PHE A 625 0.17 0.77 5.40
N ASN A 626 -1.15 0.77 5.25
CA ASN A 626 -1.95 -0.27 4.62
C ASN A 626 -3.12 0.41 3.90
N TRP A 627 -3.80 -0.29 3.01
CA TRP A 627 -4.97 0.26 2.31
C TRP A 627 -6.25 0.18 3.13
N THR A 628 -6.31 -0.81 4.03
CA THR A 628 -7.39 -1.07 4.97
C THR A 628 -6.80 -1.54 6.29
N GLY A 629 -7.37 -1.11 7.41
CA GLY A 629 -7.01 -1.66 8.72
C GLY A 629 -7.54 -0.82 9.88
N SER A 630 -7.20 -1.23 11.10
CA SER A 630 -7.65 -0.59 12.34
C SER A 630 -7.18 0.87 12.50
N PHE A 631 -6.20 1.31 11.71
CA PHE A 631 -5.65 2.67 11.73
C PHE A 631 -6.35 3.65 10.77
N GLY A 632 -7.35 3.20 10.01
CA GLY A 632 -8.14 4.01 9.08
C GLY A 632 -8.03 3.56 7.62
N PRO A 633 -8.60 4.35 6.68
CA PRO A 633 -8.39 4.13 5.25
C PRO A 633 -6.94 4.43 4.86
N GLY A 634 -6.46 3.87 3.75
CA GLY A 634 -5.13 4.16 3.22
C GLY A 634 -4.91 5.65 2.95
N SER A 635 -4.22 6.32 3.88
CA SER A 635 -3.80 7.72 3.82
C SER A 635 -2.30 7.82 3.56
N ASP A 636 -1.86 8.98 3.05
CA ASP A 636 -0.46 9.37 3.01
C ASP A 636 0.24 9.07 4.35
N ASN A 637 1.36 8.36 4.30
CA ASN A 637 2.09 7.97 5.50
C ASN A 637 3.61 8.17 5.30
N LEU A 638 4.17 9.16 5.99
CA LEU A 638 5.60 9.49 5.91
C LEU A 638 6.49 8.33 6.37
N PHE A 639 6.10 7.66 7.45
CA PHE A 639 6.83 6.55 8.03
C PHE A 639 6.87 5.31 7.11
N ALA A 640 5.78 5.05 6.38
CA ALA A 640 5.76 4.06 5.31
C ALA A 640 6.64 4.50 4.13
N THR A 641 6.42 5.73 3.62
CA THR A 641 7.10 6.26 2.43
C THR A 641 8.63 6.24 2.57
N GLN A 642 9.18 6.61 3.73
CA GLN A 642 10.63 6.64 3.95
C GLN A 642 11.27 5.24 4.01
N GLN A 643 10.59 4.25 4.61
CA GLN A 643 11.15 2.90 4.79
C GLN A 643 11.03 2.01 3.54
N VAL A 644 10.15 2.39 2.60
CA VAL A 644 9.95 1.71 1.31
C VAL A 644 11.08 1.95 0.32
N ILE A 645 11.64 3.17 0.29
CA ILE A 645 12.55 3.60 -0.78
C ILE A 645 13.78 2.69 -0.94
N PRO A 646 14.48 2.25 0.13
CA PRO A 646 15.59 1.30 0.00
C PRO A 646 15.18 -0.01 -0.67
N ALA A 647 14.00 -0.55 -0.35
CA ALA A 647 13.46 -1.74 -1.00
C ALA A 647 13.20 -1.51 -2.51
N LEU A 648 12.60 -0.38 -2.89
CA LEU A 648 12.32 -0.05 -4.30
C LEU A 648 13.57 0.05 -5.18
N VAL A 649 14.69 0.50 -4.62
CA VAL A 649 15.98 0.65 -5.33
C VAL A 649 16.90 -0.56 -5.16
N ASN A 650 16.35 -1.69 -4.68
CA ASN A 650 17.08 -2.95 -4.41
C ASN A 650 18.27 -2.79 -3.45
N ALA A 651 18.21 -1.82 -2.54
CA ALA A 651 19.24 -1.52 -1.54
C ALA A 651 18.89 -2.09 -0.15
N PHE A 652 19.93 -2.37 0.65
CA PHE A 652 19.82 -2.89 2.01
C PHE A 652 21.07 -2.51 2.82
N TYR A 653 20.98 -2.55 4.16
CA TYR A 653 22.04 -2.06 5.03
C TYR A 653 23.25 -3.03 5.16
N PRO A 654 24.46 -2.48 5.39
CA PRO A 654 24.86 -1.12 5.03
C PRO A 654 25.00 -1.04 3.50
N TYR A 655 24.73 0.13 2.89
CA TYR A 655 24.62 0.28 1.43
C TYR A 655 25.96 0.13 0.66
N THR A 656 26.50 -1.09 0.62
CA THR A 656 27.84 -1.39 0.05
C THR A 656 27.93 -1.24 -1.47
N ASN A 657 26.80 -1.21 -2.16
CA ASN A 657 26.72 -1.07 -3.62
C ASN A 657 26.57 0.41 -4.07
N ILE A 658 26.45 1.35 -3.15
CA ILE A 658 26.25 2.77 -3.44
C ILE A 658 27.57 3.50 -3.28
N ASP A 659 27.96 4.25 -4.31
CA ASP A 659 29.13 5.10 -4.25
C ASP A 659 28.82 6.39 -3.49
N SER A 660 28.83 6.31 -2.15
CA SER A 660 28.56 7.46 -1.27
C SER A 660 29.57 8.61 -1.40
N ALA A 661 30.64 8.44 -2.18
CA ALA A 661 31.57 9.51 -2.55
C ALA A 661 31.15 10.27 -3.83
N ASN A 662 30.15 9.77 -4.57
CA ASN A 662 29.65 10.33 -5.84
C ASN A 662 28.11 10.40 -5.87
N LEU A 663 27.48 10.77 -4.75
CA LEU A 663 26.04 11.06 -4.69
C LEU A 663 25.68 12.30 -5.54
N GLU A 664 24.48 12.31 -6.13
CA GLU A 664 23.98 13.41 -6.97
C GLU A 664 23.09 14.40 -6.20
N ASP A 665 23.02 15.65 -6.65
CA ASP A 665 22.08 16.64 -6.10
C ASP A 665 20.63 16.24 -6.44
N PHE A 666 19.77 16.08 -5.44
CA PHE A 666 18.36 15.81 -5.65
C PHE A 666 17.64 17.04 -6.22
N THR A 667 16.93 16.87 -7.32
CA THR A 667 16.00 17.87 -7.86
C THR A 667 14.58 17.34 -7.74
N ALA A 668 13.81 17.88 -6.79
CA ALA A 668 12.40 17.55 -6.65
C ALA A 668 11.63 17.87 -7.93
N ILE A 669 10.80 16.93 -8.38
CA ILE A 669 9.78 17.21 -9.41
C ILE A 669 8.59 17.92 -8.76
N THR A 670 7.92 18.79 -9.51
CA THR A 670 6.71 19.44 -9.02
C THR A 670 5.62 18.39 -8.82
N LEU A 671 5.26 18.18 -7.56
CA LEU A 671 4.07 17.44 -7.15
C LEU A 671 3.11 18.48 -6.62
N GLU A 672 2.08 18.80 -7.39
CA GLU A 672 0.88 19.38 -6.79
C GLU A 672 0.09 18.23 -6.16
N ALA A 673 -0.64 18.53 -5.09
CA ALA A 673 -1.44 17.53 -4.38
C ALA A 673 -2.35 16.78 -5.36
N ASP A 674 -2.55 15.48 -5.08
CA ASP A 674 -3.69 14.72 -5.63
C ASP A 674 -4.95 15.59 -5.49
N PRO A 675 -5.83 15.73 -6.50
CA PRO A 675 -7.15 16.35 -6.33
C PRO A 675 -7.89 15.51 -5.32
N ASP A 676 -7.83 16.03 -4.11
CA ASP A 676 -7.88 15.33 -2.86
C ASP A 676 -9.33 15.18 -2.50
N ARG A 677 -9.95 14.22 -3.18
CA ARG A 677 -11.34 13.89 -3.00
C ARG A 677 -11.52 13.23 -1.66
N MET A 678 -11.96 14.03 -0.69
CA MET A 678 -12.19 13.62 0.68
C MET A 678 -12.88 12.25 0.76
N VAL A 679 -12.16 11.29 1.33
CA VAL A 679 -12.68 9.96 1.65
C VAL A 679 -13.44 10.07 2.96
N ALA A 680 -14.77 10.12 2.85
CA ALA A 680 -15.67 10.11 3.99
C ALA A 680 -15.60 8.77 4.74
N VAL A 681 -15.50 8.81 6.07
CA VAL A 681 -15.59 7.64 6.95
C VAL A 681 -16.71 7.84 7.98
N ALA A 682 -17.33 6.74 8.41
CA ALA A 682 -18.39 6.75 9.41
C ALA A 682 -17.94 7.37 10.76
N PRO A 683 -18.79 8.16 11.44
CA PRO A 683 -18.52 8.64 12.80
C PRO A 683 -18.37 7.50 13.80
N VAL A 684 -17.30 7.54 14.59
CA VAL A 684 -17.10 6.71 15.79
C VAL A 684 -17.40 7.57 17.02
N ALA A 685 -18.11 7.03 18.02
CA ALA A 685 -18.38 7.80 19.24
C ALA A 685 -18.22 6.97 20.52
N SER A 686 -17.66 7.60 21.55
CA SER A 686 -17.35 7.03 22.86
C SER A 686 -17.87 7.92 23.98
N PHE A 687 -18.41 7.31 25.04
CA PHE A 687 -18.90 8.04 26.21
C PHE A 687 -17.74 8.51 27.09
N SER A 688 -17.92 9.65 27.76
CA SER A 688 -17.09 9.99 28.92
C SER A 688 -17.28 8.96 30.03
N ALA A 689 -16.26 8.79 30.89
CA ALA A 689 -16.30 7.82 31.99
C ALA A 689 -17.47 8.07 32.98
N ASP A 690 -17.90 9.32 33.14
CA ASP A 690 -19.06 9.71 33.95
C ASP A 690 -20.39 9.72 33.17
N ARG A 691 -20.35 9.42 31.86
CA ARG A 691 -21.46 9.45 30.90
C ARG A 691 -22.21 10.78 30.81
N THR A 692 -21.57 11.89 31.19
CA THR A 692 -22.15 13.25 31.04
C THR A 692 -21.88 13.86 29.67
N SER A 693 -20.95 13.32 28.88
CA SER A 693 -20.70 13.70 27.50
C SER A 693 -20.41 12.51 26.59
N LEU A 694 -20.42 12.78 25.28
CA LEU A 694 -20.01 11.85 24.23
C LEU A 694 -18.93 12.53 23.37
N ASN A 695 -17.80 11.87 23.20
CA ASN A 695 -16.79 12.25 22.21
C ASN A 695 -17.11 11.56 20.89
N VAL A 696 -17.09 12.31 19.79
CA VAL A 696 -17.33 11.82 18.43
C VAL A 696 -16.10 12.14 17.59
N VAL A 697 -15.56 11.12 16.93
CA VAL A 697 -14.45 11.21 15.97
C VAL A 697 -15.00 10.83 14.60
N VAL A 698 -14.74 11.65 13.59
CA VAL A 698 -15.16 11.40 12.21
C VAL A 698 -13.91 11.37 11.34
N PRO A 699 -13.34 10.18 11.04
CA PRO A 699 -12.15 10.09 10.20
C PRO A 699 -12.41 10.59 8.78
N PHE A 700 -11.35 11.04 8.11
CA PHE A 700 -11.36 11.29 6.67
C PHE A 700 -9.98 11.00 6.08
N GLY A 701 -9.95 10.60 4.82
CA GLY A 701 -8.72 10.47 4.03
C GLY A 701 -8.69 11.47 2.87
N SER A 702 -7.52 11.65 2.25
CA SER A 702 -7.34 12.37 0.98
C SER A 702 -8.05 13.73 0.91
N ASP A 703 -7.74 14.64 1.85
CA ASP A 703 -8.05 16.10 1.83
C ASP A 703 -6.76 16.83 2.25
N LEU A 704 -5.82 16.89 1.30
CA LEU A 704 -4.44 17.36 1.42
C LEU A 704 -4.29 18.86 1.14
N ASN A 705 -5.14 19.40 0.26
CA ASN A 705 -5.23 20.83 -0.03
C ASN A 705 -5.91 21.57 1.14
N GLY A 706 -6.73 20.86 1.93
CA GLY A 706 -7.32 21.36 3.17
C GLY A 706 -8.57 22.22 2.98
N ASP A 707 -9.18 22.20 1.79
CA ASP A 707 -10.44 22.88 1.49
C ASP A 707 -11.68 22.03 1.76
N GLY A 708 -11.49 20.74 2.08
CA GLY A 708 -12.51 19.86 2.62
C GLY A 708 -13.09 20.36 3.95
N THR A 709 -14.41 20.24 4.05
CA THR A 709 -15.22 20.67 5.19
C THR A 709 -16.20 19.58 5.61
N MET A 710 -16.54 19.53 6.89
CA MET A 710 -17.50 18.59 7.44
C MET A 710 -18.44 19.28 8.42
N THR A 711 -19.74 19.02 8.30
CA THR A 711 -20.74 19.39 9.31
C THR A 711 -21.27 18.15 10.02
N LEU A 712 -21.18 18.12 11.35
CA LEU A 712 -21.68 17.02 12.17
C LEU A 712 -23.02 17.40 12.82
N GLU A 713 -24.01 16.53 12.68
CA GLU A 713 -25.26 16.59 13.42
C GLU A 713 -25.52 15.25 14.14
N TRP A 714 -26.29 15.27 15.22
CA TRP A 714 -26.72 14.07 15.94
C TRP A 714 -28.20 14.15 16.35
N ARG A 715 -28.80 12.99 16.62
CA ARG A 715 -30.11 12.89 17.28
C ARG A 715 -30.22 11.63 18.12
N ILE A 716 -31.26 11.59 18.95
CA ILE A 716 -31.91 10.34 19.35
C ILE A 716 -32.77 9.87 18.16
N ALA A 717 -32.83 8.57 17.90
CA ALA A 717 -33.64 7.97 16.84
C ALA A 717 -35.10 8.45 16.87
N ASP A 718 -35.70 8.57 15.67
CA ASP A 718 -36.99 9.24 15.41
C ASP A 718 -37.07 10.73 15.83
N GLY A 719 -36.00 11.32 16.37
CA GLY A 719 -35.89 12.72 16.74
C GLY A 719 -35.44 13.65 15.60
N SER A 720 -35.21 14.93 15.97
CA SER A 720 -34.64 15.95 15.09
C SER A 720 -33.13 16.03 15.25
N PHE A 721 -32.40 16.13 14.13
CA PHE A 721 -30.98 16.40 14.13
C PHE A 721 -30.65 17.76 14.78
N THR A 722 -29.57 17.76 15.56
CA THR A 722 -29.00 18.91 16.26
C THR A 722 -27.52 19.04 15.84
N PRO A 723 -27.08 20.20 15.34
CA PRO A 723 -25.70 20.39 14.90
C PRO A 723 -24.72 20.48 16.08
N VAL A 724 -23.50 19.99 15.85
CA VAL A 724 -22.39 20.00 16.81
C VAL A 724 -21.17 20.63 16.15
N SER A 725 -20.48 21.50 16.87
CA SER A 725 -19.19 22.04 16.42
C SER A 725 -18.13 20.94 16.48
N ALA A 726 -17.51 20.65 15.34
CA ALA A 726 -16.36 19.75 15.24
C ALA A 726 -15.08 20.53 14.88
N THR A 727 -13.92 20.08 15.36
CA THR A 727 -12.60 20.62 15.07
C THR A 727 -11.88 19.70 14.09
N ARG A 728 -11.35 20.24 12.98
CA ARG A 728 -10.53 19.47 12.02
C ARG A 728 -9.14 19.20 12.61
N GLN A 729 -8.74 17.93 12.59
CA GLN A 729 -7.38 17.44 12.85
C GLN A 729 -6.76 16.95 11.54
N LEU A 730 -5.57 16.33 11.58
CA LEU A 730 -4.82 15.96 10.38
C LEU A 730 -5.52 14.88 9.51
N ALA A 731 -6.27 13.96 10.13
CA ALA A 731 -6.95 12.85 9.46
C ALA A 731 -8.36 12.54 10.00
N PHE A 732 -8.92 13.43 10.83
CA PHE A 732 -10.26 13.28 11.39
C PHE A 732 -10.83 14.63 11.85
N TYR A 733 -12.12 14.68 12.11
CA TYR A 733 -12.74 15.74 12.90
C TYR A 733 -13.12 15.20 14.28
N GLU A 734 -12.98 16.01 15.32
CA GLU A 734 -13.39 15.66 16.68
C GLU A 734 -14.47 16.60 17.20
N ALA A 735 -15.41 16.08 17.99
CA ALA A 735 -16.46 16.85 18.64
C ALA A 735 -16.80 16.27 20.01
N THR A 736 -17.20 17.12 20.95
CA THR A 736 -17.76 16.69 22.24
C THR A 736 -19.19 17.18 22.38
N ILE A 737 -20.10 16.25 22.65
CA ILE A 737 -21.53 16.51 22.87
C ILE A 737 -21.80 16.45 24.37
N ASP A 738 -22.27 17.56 24.95
CA ASP A 738 -22.74 17.59 26.33
C ASP A 738 -24.13 16.93 26.43
N LEU A 739 -24.24 15.87 27.23
CA LEU A 739 -25.48 15.15 27.48
C LEU A 739 -26.18 15.66 28.75
N ALA A 740 -25.53 16.54 29.54
CA ALA A 740 -26.07 17.04 30.80
C ALA A 740 -27.35 17.87 30.59
N GLY A 741 -28.49 17.29 30.97
CA GLY A 741 -29.81 17.90 30.80
C GLY A 741 -30.48 17.59 29.46
N THR A 742 -29.94 16.65 28.68
CA THR A 742 -30.66 15.99 27.58
C THR A 742 -31.56 14.86 28.13
N ASP A 743 -32.60 14.49 27.38
CA ASP A 743 -33.51 13.39 27.75
C ASP A 743 -32.97 12.00 27.35
N VAL A 744 -31.67 11.88 27.01
CA VAL A 744 -31.04 10.63 26.52
C VAL A 744 -31.11 9.53 27.58
N THR A 745 -31.70 8.38 27.23
CA THR A 745 -31.82 7.21 28.11
C THR A 745 -30.87 6.08 27.70
N PRO A 746 -30.49 5.18 28.63
CA PRO A 746 -29.72 3.96 28.30
C PRO A 746 -30.46 2.91 27.44
N LEU A 747 -31.51 3.29 26.71
CA LEU A 747 -32.20 2.48 25.68
C LEU A 747 -32.32 3.22 24.35
N ASP A 748 -31.89 4.48 24.31
CA ASP A 748 -32.03 5.30 23.13
C ASP A 748 -31.00 4.85 22.09
N THR A 749 -31.42 4.86 20.83
CA THR A 749 -30.47 4.80 19.72
C THR A 749 -30.00 6.21 19.45
N LEU A 750 -28.71 6.46 19.56
CA LEU A 750 -28.11 7.68 19.02
C LEU A 750 -27.83 7.48 17.54
N GLU A 751 -28.00 8.54 16.76
CA GLU A 751 -27.74 8.57 15.33
C GLU A 751 -26.89 9.79 14.98
N PHE A 752 -25.85 9.60 14.18
CA PHE A 752 -24.96 10.67 13.72
C PHE A 752 -25.14 10.89 12.21
N GLN A 753 -24.91 12.13 11.78
CA GLN A 753 -24.88 12.51 10.37
C GLN A 753 -23.70 13.47 10.17
N ALA A 754 -22.60 12.95 9.65
CA ALA A 754 -21.54 13.76 9.06
C ALA A 754 -21.92 14.07 7.61
N THR A 755 -21.76 15.32 7.18
CA THR A 755 -21.91 15.73 5.78
C THR A 755 -20.62 16.42 5.35
N PHE A 756 -19.92 15.80 4.41
CA PHE A 756 -18.66 16.29 3.86
C PHE A 756 -18.91 17.18 2.63
N THR A 757 -18.06 18.17 2.40
CA THR A 757 -18.10 19.06 1.24
C THR A 757 -16.70 19.57 0.93
N ASP A 758 -16.34 19.45 -0.34
CA ASP A 758 -14.99 19.52 -0.87
C ASP A 758 -15.10 20.07 -2.31
N ASN A 759 -14.18 20.93 -2.76
CA ASN A 759 -14.26 21.54 -4.08
C ASN A 759 -13.91 20.57 -5.23
N ASP A 760 -13.02 19.61 -4.98
CA ASP A 760 -12.66 18.53 -5.91
C ASP A 760 -13.62 17.31 -5.77
N GLY A 761 -14.25 17.20 -4.60
CA GLY A 761 -15.49 16.47 -4.33
C GLY A 761 -15.30 15.20 -3.49
N VAL A 762 -16.34 14.74 -2.81
CA VAL A 762 -16.23 13.61 -1.87
C VAL A 762 -16.22 12.25 -2.60
N GLN A 763 -15.32 11.33 -2.22
CA GLN A 763 -15.36 9.95 -2.71
C GLN A 763 -16.64 9.26 -2.19
N ASN A 764 -17.36 8.59 -3.10
CA ASN A 764 -18.73 8.07 -2.93
C ASN A 764 -19.88 9.09 -3.07
N GLY A 765 -19.62 10.30 -3.59
CA GLY A 765 -20.64 11.10 -4.30
C GLY A 765 -20.74 12.57 -3.90
N THR A 766 -21.20 13.42 -4.81
CA THR A 766 -21.24 14.89 -4.65
C THR A 766 -22.56 15.44 -4.09
N SER A 767 -23.53 14.59 -3.76
CA SER A 767 -24.78 14.96 -3.08
C SER A 767 -25.52 13.73 -2.56
N GLN A 768 -25.15 13.23 -1.38
CA GLN A 768 -26.09 12.50 -0.52
C GLN A 768 -25.93 12.93 0.93
N SER A 769 -26.94 13.62 1.44
CA SER A 769 -27.24 13.66 2.88
C SER A 769 -27.91 12.35 3.30
N ASN A 770 -27.23 11.23 3.07
CA ASN A 770 -27.58 9.95 3.64
C ASN A 770 -26.52 9.73 4.73
N GLN A 771 -26.76 10.16 5.97
CA GLN A 771 -27.51 9.31 6.91
C GLN A 771 -27.04 7.87 6.89
N GLU A 772 -25.72 7.67 6.89
CA GLU A 772 -25.15 6.52 7.58
C GLU A 772 -25.38 6.73 9.09
N ILE A 773 -26.60 6.36 9.49
CA ILE A 773 -27.09 6.40 10.85
C ILE A 773 -26.31 5.37 11.65
N VAL A 774 -25.18 5.79 12.22
CA VAL A 774 -24.42 5.01 13.19
C VAL A 774 -25.31 4.82 14.42
N THR A 775 -26.00 3.67 14.45
CA THR A 775 -26.97 3.28 15.47
C THR A 775 -26.24 2.79 16.71
N ILE A 776 -26.00 3.68 17.67
CA ILE A 776 -25.48 3.27 18.97
C ILE A 776 -26.66 2.86 19.85
N GLN A 777 -26.92 1.55 19.92
CA GLN A 777 -27.86 0.96 20.89
C GLN A 777 -27.30 1.15 22.30
N LEU A 778 -27.84 2.12 23.03
CA LEU A 778 -27.62 2.17 24.48
C LEU A 778 -28.34 0.97 25.11
N SER A 779 -27.61 0.21 25.93
CA SER A 779 -28.13 -0.97 26.62
C SER A 779 -28.31 -0.68 28.12
N PRO A 780 -29.49 -0.95 28.72
CA PRO A 780 -29.73 -0.65 30.11
C PRO A 780 -29.26 -1.81 31.00
N SER A 781 -28.39 -1.52 31.97
CA SER A 781 -28.10 -2.44 33.06
C SER A 781 -29.34 -2.63 33.95
N ARG A 782 -30.16 -3.64 33.65
CA ARG A 782 -31.33 -4.01 34.46
C ARG A 782 -30.96 -5.01 35.55
N VAL A 783 -30.78 -4.52 36.77
CA VAL A 783 -30.82 -5.36 37.98
C VAL A 783 -32.24 -5.88 38.18
N TYR A 784 -32.46 -7.18 37.96
CA TYR A 784 -33.73 -7.85 38.28
C TYR A 784 -33.73 -8.35 39.72
N LEU A 785 -34.57 -7.77 40.58
CA LEU A 785 -34.91 -8.35 41.87
C LEU A 785 -35.95 -9.47 41.70
N PRO A 786 -35.82 -10.62 42.40
CA PRO A 786 -36.66 -11.79 42.15
C PRO A 786 -38.08 -11.62 42.72
N LEU A 787 -39.09 -11.79 41.87
CA LEU A 787 -40.48 -11.99 42.30
C LEU A 787 -40.93 -13.41 41.96
N VAL A 788 -41.16 -14.24 42.97
CA VAL A 788 -41.54 -15.65 42.81
C VAL A 788 -43.00 -15.77 42.38
N THR A 789 -43.26 -16.27 41.17
CA THR A 789 -44.52 -16.95 40.83
C THR A 789 -44.28 -18.19 39.97
N TYR A 790 -45.08 -19.24 40.21
CA TYR A 790 -44.95 -20.56 39.59
C TYR A 790 -45.55 -20.62 38.18
N GLY A 791 -44.93 -21.38 37.27
CA GLY A 791 -45.68 -22.29 36.40
C GLY A 791 -45.30 -22.38 34.91
N SER A 792 -44.95 -23.60 34.50
CA SER A 792 -45.05 -24.16 33.13
C SER A 792 -44.07 -23.68 32.04
N THR A 793 -42.98 -24.43 31.96
CA THR A 793 -42.26 -24.88 30.75
C THR A 793 -42.89 -24.61 29.37
N THR A 794 -42.07 -24.04 28.48
CA THR A 794 -41.89 -24.58 27.11
C THR A 794 -40.40 -24.55 26.77
N THR A 795 -39.85 -25.70 26.42
CA THR A 795 -38.45 -25.89 26.00
C THR A 795 -38.24 -25.43 24.57
N GLY A 796 -37.21 -24.62 24.36
CA GLY A 796 -36.58 -24.37 23.05
C GLY A 796 -35.08 -24.28 23.27
N THR A 797 -34.35 -25.35 22.98
CA THR A 797 -32.89 -25.39 23.05
C THR A 797 -32.32 -24.77 21.76
N THR A 798 -31.90 -23.52 21.85
CA THR A 798 -30.80 -23.00 21.05
C THR A 798 -29.53 -23.26 21.84
N ASP A 799 -28.60 -24.03 21.29
CA ASP A 799 -27.32 -24.30 21.95
C ASP A 799 -26.56 -22.97 22.06
N GLN A 800 -26.39 -22.46 23.29
CA GLN A 800 -25.56 -21.30 23.58
C GLN A 800 -24.12 -21.75 23.80
N ASN A 801 -23.18 -20.96 23.32
CA ASN A 801 -21.76 -21.19 23.57
C ASN A 801 -21.45 -20.94 25.05
N GLN A 802 -20.50 -21.71 25.59
CA GLN A 802 -20.07 -21.64 26.98
C GLN A 802 -18.55 -21.63 27.06
N ALA A 803 -17.99 -20.76 27.89
CA ALA A 803 -16.59 -20.80 28.30
C ALA A 803 -16.51 -20.71 29.83
N ALA A 804 -15.51 -21.34 30.42
CA ALA A 804 -15.33 -21.38 31.86
C ALA A 804 -14.28 -20.37 32.32
N LEU A 805 -14.52 -19.76 33.47
CA LEU A 805 -13.64 -18.81 34.13
C LEU A 805 -13.12 -19.40 35.45
N ALA A 806 -11.85 -19.18 35.79
CA ALA A 806 -11.30 -19.45 37.11
C ALA A 806 -10.41 -18.29 37.63
N VAL A 807 -10.79 -17.63 38.72
CA VAL A 807 -10.03 -16.52 39.32
C VAL A 807 -9.51 -16.91 40.70
N ARG A 808 -8.23 -16.67 40.97
CA ARG A 808 -7.56 -17.00 42.23
C ARG A 808 -7.05 -15.76 42.97
N PHE A 809 -7.54 -15.59 44.19
CA PHE A 809 -7.18 -14.52 45.11
C PHE A 809 -5.93 -14.88 45.94
N SER A 810 -5.30 -13.87 46.56
CA SER A 810 -4.04 -14.03 47.31
C SER A 810 -4.15 -14.88 48.57
N ASP A 811 -5.35 -14.97 49.15
CA ASP A 811 -5.65 -15.87 50.28
C ASP A 811 -5.76 -17.35 49.86
N GLY A 812 -5.68 -17.64 48.56
CA GLY A 812 -5.77 -18.96 47.95
C GLY A 812 -7.19 -19.39 47.59
N THR A 813 -8.20 -18.55 47.81
CA THR A 813 -9.57 -18.79 47.35
C THR A 813 -9.62 -18.76 45.83
N VAL A 814 -10.38 -19.68 45.23
CA VAL A 814 -10.64 -19.73 43.79
C VAL A 814 -12.14 -19.61 43.57
N GLU A 815 -12.55 -18.62 42.79
CA GLU A 815 -13.92 -18.45 42.30
C GLU A 815 -13.98 -18.87 40.82
N THR A 816 -15.07 -19.52 40.42
CA THR A 816 -15.22 -20.11 39.10
C THR A 816 -16.62 -19.91 38.56
N GLU A 817 -16.74 -19.59 37.28
CA GLU A 817 -18.04 -19.32 36.66
C GLU A 817 -18.11 -19.91 35.25
N CYS A 818 -19.32 -20.31 34.82
CA CYS A 818 -19.58 -20.74 33.46
C CYS A 818 -20.29 -19.61 32.71
N ILE A 819 -19.61 -19.01 31.74
CA ILE A 819 -20.07 -17.84 31.01
C ILE A 819 -20.75 -18.30 29.72
N THR A 820 -22.05 -18.08 29.60
CA THR A 820 -22.82 -18.32 28.37
C THR A 820 -22.77 -17.11 27.45
N PHE A 821 -22.49 -17.33 26.17
CA PHE A 821 -22.50 -16.31 25.12
C PHE A 821 -23.21 -16.81 23.86
N SER A 822 -23.51 -15.89 22.94
CA SER A 822 -24.28 -16.13 21.70
C SER A 822 -23.48 -15.88 20.42
N GLU A 823 -22.37 -15.17 20.57
CA GLU A 823 -21.33 -14.90 19.60
C GLU A 823 -20.54 -16.19 19.32
N ASP A 824 -19.88 -16.28 18.16
CA ASP A 824 -19.05 -17.46 17.83
C ASP A 824 -17.82 -17.58 18.75
N GLU A 825 -17.30 -16.45 19.24
CA GLU A 825 -16.21 -16.31 20.20
C GLU A 825 -16.35 -15.04 21.05
N ILE A 826 -15.67 -14.99 22.20
CA ILE A 826 -15.58 -13.82 23.11
C ILE A 826 -14.14 -13.63 23.58
N SER A 827 -13.70 -12.41 23.90
CA SER A 827 -12.34 -12.23 24.42
C SER A 827 -12.14 -12.79 25.85
N GLY A 828 -10.91 -12.92 26.30
CA GLY A 828 -10.60 -13.17 27.71
C GLY A 828 -11.08 -12.02 28.60
N ALA A 829 -10.96 -10.77 28.15
CA ALA A 829 -11.51 -9.63 28.87
C ALA A 829 -13.04 -9.76 29.01
N ASP A 830 -13.76 -10.08 27.92
CA ASP A 830 -15.19 -10.41 27.95
C ASP A 830 -15.52 -11.55 28.93
N LEU A 831 -14.73 -12.62 28.95
CA LEU A 831 -14.97 -13.77 29.85
C LEU A 831 -14.98 -13.33 31.32
N LEU A 832 -14.02 -12.48 31.71
CA LEU A 832 -13.94 -11.97 33.08
C LEU A 832 -15.01 -10.90 33.36
N GLU A 833 -15.25 -9.96 32.44
CA GLU A 833 -16.25 -8.90 32.59
C GLU A 833 -17.70 -9.39 32.58
N ARG A 834 -17.98 -10.51 31.90
CA ARG A 834 -19.30 -11.16 31.89
C ARG A 834 -19.56 -12.04 33.13
N SER A 835 -18.58 -12.20 34.01
CA SER A 835 -18.75 -12.91 35.28
C SER A 835 -19.49 -12.09 36.33
N THR A 836 -19.87 -12.73 37.43
CA THR A 836 -20.45 -12.08 38.61
C THR A 836 -19.43 -11.36 39.50
N LEU A 837 -18.13 -11.41 39.16
CA LEU A 837 -17.07 -10.72 39.88
C LEU A 837 -17.09 -9.21 39.55
N THR A 838 -16.89 -8.37 40.57
CA THR A 838 -16.65 -6.93 40.34
C THR A 838 -15.26 -6.77 39.73
N VAL A 839 -15.14 -6.15 38.56
CA VAL A 839 -13.84 -5.89 37.90
C VAL A 839 -13.64 -4.38 37.79
N GLU A 840 -12.41 -3.90 38.02
CA GLU A 840 -11.97 -2.57 37.57
C GLU A 840 -10.85 -2.75 36.55
N THR A 841 -11.00 -2.12 35.39
CA THR A 841 -10.09 -2.24 34.24
C THR A 841 -9.51 -0.88 33.85
N LEU A 842 -8.37 -0.91 33.16
CA LEU A 842 -7.76 0.25 32.51
C LEU A 842 -7.42 -0.14 31.08
N ASP A 843 -8.15 0.44 30.13
CA ASP A 843 -7.81 0.32 28.71
C ASP A 843 -6.57 1.12 28.38
N SER A 844 -5.63 0.50 27.67
CA SER A 844 -4.42 1.14 27.16
C SER A 844 -4.21 0.82 25.69
N ASP A 845 -3.93 1.86 24.92
CA ASP A 845 -3.53 1.79 23.51
C ASP A 845 -2.26 0.95 23.27
N SER A 846 -1.55 0.52 24.34
CA SER A 846 -0.25 -0.16 24.27
C SER A 846 -0.25 -1.64 24.69
N PHE A 847 -1.27 -2.13 25.40
CA PHE A 847 -1.35 -3.55 25.85
C PHE A 847 -2.78 -4.09 26.00
N GLY A 848 -3.78 -3.36 25.50
CA GLY A 848 -5.20 -3.71 25.66
C GLY A 848 -5.72 -3.41 27.06
N THR A 849 -6.75 -4.14 27.48
CA THR A 849 -7.43 -3.95 28.77
C THR A 849 -6.62 -4.59 29.91
N ALA A 850 -6.01 -3.78 30.76
CA ALA A 850 -5.40 -4.26 31.99
C ALA A 850 -6.46 -4.48 33.07
N ILE A 851 -6.38 -5.63 33.75
CA ILE A 851 -7.24 -5.95 34.89
C ILE A 851 -6.59 -5.40 36.16
N CYS A 852 -7.07 -4.24 36.61
CA CYS A 852 -6.51 -3.55 37.77
C CYS A 852 -6.95 -4.22 39.08
N LYS A 853 -8.19 -4.73 39.10
CA LYS A 853 -8.81 -5.28 40.30
C LYS A 853 -9.89 -6.30 39.96
N ILE A 854 -10.00 -7.34 40.78
CA ILE A 854 -11.12 -8.28 40.79
C ILE A 854 -11.63 -8.40 42.23
N GLY A 855 -12.93 -8.34 42.42
CA GLY A 855 -13.58 -8.29 43.72
C GLY A 855 -13.09 -7.12 44.58
N ASN A 856 -12.37 -7.45 45.66
CA ASN A 856 -11.75 -6.46 46.56
C ASN A 856 -10.23 -6.40 46.44
N GLU A 857 -9.62 -7.13 45.49
CA GLU A 857 -8.17 -7.33 45.40
C GLU A 857 -7.59 -6.75 44.10
N GLY A 858 -6.55 -5.95 44.25
CA GLY A 858 -5.96 -5.12 43.20
C GLY A 858 -6.13 -3.62 43.43
N CYS A 859 -5.72 -2.84 42.45
CA CYS A 859 -5.67 -1.38 42.49
C CYS A 859 -6.87 -0.75 41.75
N SER A 860 -7.26 0.46 42.13
CA SER A 860 -8.26 1.22 41.36
C SER A 860 -7.76 1.55 39.96
N ALA A 861 -8.65 1.63 38.96
CA ALA A 861 -8.29 1.91 37.56
C ALA A 861 -7.32 3.11 37.38
N ASP A 862 -7.58 4.23 38.07
CA ASP A 862 -6.73 5.44 38.09
C ASP A 862 -5.25 5.20 38.46
N THR A 863 -4.97 4.09 39.15
CA THR A 863 -3.64 3.67 39.61
C THR A 863 -3.48 2.15 39.41
N CYS A 864 -3.85 1.63 38.25
CA CYS A 864 -3.94 0.19 37.94
C CYS A 864 -2.76 -0.68 38.43
N PHE A 865 -1.54 -0.12 38.41
CA PHE A 865 -0.30 -0.75 38.90
C PHE A 865 0.24 -0.03 40.15
N CYS A 866 -0.61 0.15 41.17
CA CYS A 866 -0.27 0.84 42.42
C CYS A 866 0.73 0.09 43.31
N ASP A 867 0.85 -1.22 43.11
CA ASP A 867 1.92 -2.06 43.64
C ASP A 867 2.79 -2.54 42.47
N PRO A 868 4.07 -2.11 42.35
CA PRO A 868 4.95 -2.55 41.26
C PRO A 868 5.33 -4.04 41.39
N ASP A 869 5.17 -4.63 42.58
CA ASP A 869 5.55 -6.01 42.84
C ASP A 869 4.39 -7.00 42.71
N SER A 870 3.12 -6.57 42.55
CA SER A 870 1.93 -7.44 42.50
C SER A 870 0.88 -7.01 41.46
N PHE A 871 0.41 -7.92 40.61
CA PHE A 871 -0.66 -7.65 39.64
C PHE A 871 -1.50 -8.91 39.29
N TRP A 872 -2.62 -8.70 38.59
CA TRP A 872 -3.44 -9.80 38.05
C TRP A 872 -2.78 -10.41 36.80
N LYS A 873 -2.27 -11.64 36.93
CA LYS A 873 -1.74 -12.42 35.79
C LYS A 873 -2.85 -13.22 35.14
N TYR A 874 -2.88 -13.25 33.80
CA TYR A 874 -3.83 -14.01 33.00
C TYR A 874 -3.23 -15.35 32.54
N PHE A 875 -4.01 -16.42 32.63
CA PHE A 875 -3.62 -17.80 32.36
C PHE A 875 -4.59 -18.46 31.39
N LEU A 876 -4.02 -19.21 30.45
CA LEU A 876 -4.75 -20.03 29.48
C LEU A 876 -4.77 -21.49 29.95
N ARG A 877 -5.87 -22.20 29.71
CA ARG A 877 -5.93 -23.65 29.97
C ARG A 877 -5.55 -24.45 28.73
N THR A 878 -4.44 -25.18 28.81
CA THR A 878 -4.14 -26.25 27.85
C THR A 878 -4.70 -27.58 28.34
N GLU A 879 -4.77 -28.62 27.49
CA GLU A 879 -5.33 -29.94 27.85
C GLU A 879 -4.71 -30.56 29.11
N SER A 880 -3.47 -30.18 29.47
CA SER A 880 -2.72 -30.77 30.59
C SER A 880 -2.19 -29.79 31.64
N ALA A 881 -2.22 -28.48 31.42
CA ALA A 881 -1.71 -27.50 32.38
C ALA A 881 -2.45 -26.14 32.31
N TRP A 882 -2.13 -25.27 33.28
CA TRP A 882 -2.33 -23.83 33.18
C TRP A 882 -1.01 -23.18 32.73
N GLU A 883 -1.08 -22.29 31.75
CA GLU A 883 0.07 -21.58 31.18
C GLU A 883 -0.18 -20.06 31.24
N SER A 884 0.85 -19.25 31.47
CA SER A 884 0.69 -17.79 31.45
C SER A 884 0.39 -17.34 30.02
N SER A 885 -0.62 -16.48 29.85
CA SER A 885 -0.92 -15.97 28.51
C SER A 885 0.24 -15.12 27.97
N PRO A 886 0.70 -15.35 26.73
CA PRO A 886 1.69 -14.49 26.08
C PRO A 886 1.07 -13.19 25.51
N VAL A 887 -0.27 -13.12 25.48
CA VAL A 887 -1.04 -11.97 24.97
C VAL A 887 -2.02 -11.43 26.02
N GLY A 888 -2.41 -10.16 25.88
CA GLY A 888 -3.43 -9.54 26.73
C GLY A 888 -4.79 -10.22 26.61
N ALA A 889 -5.60 -10.12 27.66
CA ALA A 889 -6.90 -10.80 27.71
C ALA A 889 -7.88 -10.34 26.61
N SER A 890 -7.80 -9.07 26.19
CA SER A 890 -8.60 -8.52 25.07
C SER A 890 -8.21 -9.10 23.70
N SER A 891 -7.05 -9.77 23.58
CA SER A 891 -6.53 -10.32 22.31
C SER A 891 -6.66 -11.85 22.20
N ARG A 892 -7.02 -12.53 23.28
CA ARG A 892 -7.30 -13.97 23.31
C ARG A 892 -8.80 -14.19 23.11
N MET A 893 -9.19 -14.75 21.97
CA MET A 893 -10.58 -15.10 21.68
C MET A 893 -10.87 -16.54 22.12
N LEU A 894 -11.82 -16.72 23.05
CA LEU A 894 -12.31 -18.00 23.53
C LEU A 894 -13.51 -18.49 22.72
N THR A 895 -13.51 -19.78 22.43
CA THR A 895 -14.62 -20.48 21.77
C THR A 895 -15.38 -21.38 22.74
N ASN A 896 -16.48 -21.99 22.27
CA ASN A 896 -17.30 -22.90 23.08
C ASN A 896 -16.51 -24.12 23.59
N GLY A 897 -16.35 -24.23 24.91
CA GLY A 897 -15.61 -25.30 25.59
C GLY A 897 -14.28 -24.85 26.21
N ASP A 898 -13.84 -23.62 25.96
CA ASP A 898 -12.58 -23.09 26.50
C ASP A 898 -12.67 -22.76 28.01
N LEU A 899 -11.52 -22.72 28.68
CA LEU A 899 -11.37 -22.32 30.08
C LEU A 899 -10.16 -21.40 30.19
N ASP A 900 -10.32 -20.15 30.63
CA ASP A 900 -9.19 -19.28 30.97
C ASP A 900 -9.34 -18.72 32.40
N GLY A 901 -8.31 -18.05 32.94
CA GLY A 901 -8.32 -17.67 34.35
C GLY A 901 -7.30 -16.62 34.77
N TRP A 902 -7.46 -16.08 35.98
CA TRP A 902 -6.60 -15.03 36.56
C TRP A 902 -6.06 -15.45 37.91
N ALA A 903 -4.85 -15.00 38.26
CA ALA A 903 -4.35 -15.09 39.62
C ALA A 903 -3.63 -13.80 40.05
N TRP A 904 -3.89 -13.34 41.27
CA TRP A 904 -3.14 -12.24 41.87
C TRP A 904 -1.79 -12.76 42.39
N GLY A 905 -0.69 -12.15 41.96
CA GLY A 905 0.64 -12.64 42.33
C GLY A 905 1.77 -11.70 41.95
N SER A 906 2.98 -12.02 42.40
CA SER A 906 4.13 -11.13 42.29
C SER A 906 4.87 -11.18 40.96
N SER A 907 5.64 -10.12 40.67
CA SER A 907 6.52 -10.00 39.50
C SER A 907 7.60 -11.08 39.42
N ASP A 908 8.11 -11.57 40.56
CA ASP A 908 9.11 -12.65 40.62
C ASP A 908 8.45 -14.04 40.36
N ASP A 909 8.81 -14.66 39.23
CA ASP A 909 7.98 -15.63 38.49
C ASP A 909 7.86 -17.04 39.10
N SER A 910 8.30 -17.21 40.35
CA SER A 910 8.28 -18.49 41.06
C SER A 910 7.11 -18.69 42.03
N GLN A 911 6.21 -17.71 42.19
CA GLN A 911 5.15 -17.72 43.21
C GLN A 911 3.72 -17.41 42.73
N ALA A 912 3.52 -16.93 41.49
CA ALA A 912 2.18 -16.77 40.92
C ALA A 912 1.58 -18.14 40.57
N GLN A 913 1.03 -18.83 41.57
CA GLN A 913 0.37 -20.11 41.38
C GLN A 913 -0.93 -19.90 40.58
N PRO A 914 -1.15 -20.62 39.46
CA PRO A 914 -2.36 -20.46 38.65
C PRO A 914 -3.64 -20.84 39.43
N PRO A 915 -4.83 -20.64 38.85
CA PRO A 915 -6.08 -21.18 39.38
C PRO A 915 -6.00 -22.70 39.64
N ALA A 916 -6.97 -23.23 40.38
CA ALA A 916 -7.00 -24.67 40.68
C ALA A 916 -7.00 -25.52 39.38
N ASP A 917 -6.41 -26.71 39.43
CA ASP A 917 -6.38 -27.65 38.30
C ASP A 917 -7.79 -28.20 38.05
N LEU A 918 -8.55 -27.47 37.23
CA LEU A 918 -9.94 -27.70 36.86
C LEU A 918 -10.02 -27.83 35.35
N THR A 919 -11.07 -28.46 34.85
CA THR A 919 -11.42 -28.51 33.43
C THR A 919 -12.67 -27.68 33.16
N PHE A 920 -12.93 -27.32 31.91
CA PHE A 920 -14.20 -26.72 31.49
C PHE A 920 -15.41 -27.50 32.03
N ASN A 921 -15.36 -28.83 32.01
CA ASN A 921 -16.46 -29.67 32.49
C ASN A 921 -16.65 -29.60 34.01
N ASP A 922 -15.60 -29.38 34.80
CA ASP A 922 -15.72 -29.23 36.26
C ASP A 922 -16.48 -27.96 36.67
N ILE A 923 -16.50 -26.95 35.79
CA ILE A 923 -17.14 -25.64 36.01
C ILE A 923 -18.49 -25.57 35.27
N CYS A 924 -18.55 -25.95 33.99
CA CYS A 924 -19.73 -25.81 33.14
C CYS A 924 -20.65 -27.06 33.08
N SER A 925 -20.18 -28.27 33.42
CA SER A 925 -21.05 -29.48 33.40
C SER A 925 -21.80 -29.74 34.73
N ALA A 926 -21.79 -28.79 35.66
CA ALA A 926 -22.39 -28.91 37.00
C ALA A 926 -23.72 -28.14 37.20
N ALA A 927 -24.24 -27.49 36.14
CA ALA A 927 -25.44 -26.65 36.16
C ALA A 927 -26.71 -27.37 35.67
#